data_AF-A0A3P1T2J9-F1
#
_entry.id   AF-A0A3P1T2J9-F1
#
_cell.length_a   1.000
_cell.length_b   1.000
_cell.length_c   1.000
_cell.angle_alpha   90.00
_cell.angle_beta   90.00
_cell.angle_gamma   90.00
#
_symmetry.space_group_name_H-M   'P 1'
#
loop_
_entity.id
_entity.type
_entity.pdbx_description
1 polymer ?
#
loop_
_entity_poly.entity_id
_entity_poly.type
_entity_poly.pdbx_seq_one_letter_code
_entity_poly.pdbx_strand_id
1 'polypeptide(L)'
;MDVREGVEPSSEGARLTGRGWAERSPEALARGRGICHDDRVNLAEIFAADPPPTSEKDLHDLILARLDAMSAERTAVVQALKKALLDDSDARPTWHQATPRREWHQPGPFPIGSPHEGDGWGVVLLIELGATPAQVVKAIGRLSSRYGSERLRPDSVAEALTAQPRDWAERFVASAATKSAPADACWAADLLIEHHHLPLPESPTLWINWLRDVPVPGPGYRWQERLLMACRLPDALQNTHDGSIDELAPRIREALGDDLRGDELVVALLAVIERGEFHAWQRNAVDWIAGLGLTDLVARHKGIAIPAVHNARTKALTFLVTQLLKAELTDPELTEVALAVLSGTSKPLRRTLLAACARITRPSDELVAMVDVAAADDDPGIAQAGKDLLAAWGRDATATVVHGLWREPTGAAPEPPAWQPRVLDEPSLHETLLGITWSLDPEPSEFRLAELVITAAARGRDVVVDAIRADIESPSSINLSLLRLLWLWANDHLANPLESDRPGDPHTSYPLGELNNQRVLSLLDGLGRVPTVLSTPDEAMMRLSWQALQDRVAQYRDADCAALAADVAVTLGRLDPQAAPADLSPFSLPIEGVDSGLDEVLAAWLTTPAAPPSLEIQDPPQEDARPRLVARGNEATTHRLLGLSTAWDEDYDSGHSGASGEEDWTLALMPHHLHRPETNIVAENHGFWPAFVGTFVSVAEVSSRFSPLLSFAALSTASDIPADQRAFMARALLEAWDRGAVTADDLVRALDHDLRDGWPLSPAKLAATCRQVAELGGLALVWPLLVAVAEEVAGAEKLTAAVGTVLEIVLALLPEVQAAGVPVALPTVATLAARKGKSKAIAAAQALTKALR
;
A
#
# COMPACT_ATOMS: atom_id res chain seq x y z
N MET A 1 53.80 -43.55 7.34
CA MET A 1 54.30 -44.90 7.62
C MET A 1 53.65 -45.30 8.93
N ASP A 2 52.69 -46.23 8.84
CA ASP A 2 52.26 -47.26 9.81
C ASP A 2 52.45 -47.03 11.33
N VAL A 3 51.59 -47.43 12.27
CA VAL A 3 50.28 -48.12 12.34
C VAL A 3 50.03 -48.30 13.86
N ARG A 4 48.77 -48.15 14.33
CA ARG A 4 48.15 -48.71 15.58
C ARG A 4 48.80 -48.39 16.95
N GLU A 5 48.12 -48.37 18.10
CA GLU A 5 46.73 -48.44 18.59
C GLU A 5 46.84 -48.12 20.10
N GLY A 6 45.79 -47.57 20.72
CA GLY A 6 45.53 -47.84 22.13
C GLY A 6 45.12 -46.67 23.03
N VAL A 7 43.83 -46.68 23.36
CA VAL A 7 43.20 -46.28 24.64
C VAL A 7 42.65 -44.84 24.77
N GLU A 8 41.31 -44.79 24.79
CA GLU A 8 40.42 -43.68 25.16
C GLU A 8 40.51 -43.28 26.66
N PRO A 9 39.98 -42.10 27.01
CA PRO A 9 38.88 -42.10 27.98
C PRO A 9 37.70 -41.16 27.65
N SER A 10 36.52 -41.69 27.98
CA SER A 10 35.25 -41.09 28.47
C SER A 10 34.98 -39.57 28.39
N SER A 11 33.80 -39.22 27.83
CA SER A 11 32.86 -38.29 28.48
C SER A 11 31.41 -38.61 28.10
N GLU A 12 30.59 -38.73 29.14
CA GLU A 12 29.16 -39.09 29.17
C GLU A 12 28.30 -37.84 29.01
N GLY A 13 27.17 -37.95 28.30
CA GLY A 13 26.19 -36.87 28.12
C GLY A 13 25.11 -37.21 27.10
N ALA A 14 24.10 -37.95 27.55
CA ALA A 14 23.09 -38.65 26.77
C ALA A 14 22.22 -37.74 25.86
N ARG A 15 22.21 -38.05 24.56
CA ARG A 15 21.14 -37.69 23.61
C ARG A 15 20.10 -38.81 23.62
N LEU A 16 18.85 -38.48 23.94
CA LEU A 16 17.71 -39.40 23.79
C LEU A 16 17.42 -39.59 22.30
N THR A 17 17.36 -40.86 21.92
CA THR A 17 17.39 -41.38 20.55
C THR A 17 16.02 -41.35 19.89
N GLY A 18 15.95 -40.78 18.68
CA GLY A 18 14.94 -41.11 17.69
C GLY A 18 15.22 -42.50 17.09
N ARG A 19 14.25 -43.40 17.20
CA ARG A 19 14.08 -44.56 16.30
C ARG A 19 12.60 -44.88 16.18
N GLY A 20 12.12 -45.00 14.95
CA GLY A 20 10.79 -45.56 14.71
C GLY A 20 10.16 -45.35 13.33
N TRP A 21 10.90 -45.01 12.26
CA TRP A 21 10.33 -44.91 10.92
C TRP A 21 11.27 -45.50 9.85
N ALA A 22 11.46 -46.80 9.89
CA ALA A 22 12.00 -47.58 8.76
C ALA A 22 11.51 -49.02 8.88
N GLU A 23 10.39 -49.32 8.21
CA GLU A 23 9.93 -50.62 7.68
C GLU A 23 8.40 -50.61 7.54
N ARG A 24 7.90 -50.17 6.38
CA ARG A 24 6.59 -50.60 5.88
C ARG A 24 6.78 -51.13 4.47
N SER A 25 6.31 -52.35 4.24
CA SER A 25 6.45 -53.06 2.97
C SER A 25 5.63 -52.39 1.85
N PRO A 26 5.99 -52.62 0.57
CA PRO A 26 5.25 -52.10 -0.59
C PRO A 26 3.77 -52.53 -0.65
N GLU A 27 3.35 -53.52 0.15
CA GLU A 27 1.96 -54.01 0.17
C GLU A 27 1.02 -53.19 1.08
N ALA A 28 1.55 -52.34 1.97
CA ALA A 28 0.73 -51.43 2.78
C ALA A 28 0.25 -50.19 1.98
N LEU A 29 0.95 -49.83 0.89
CA LEU A 29 0.54 -48.76 -0.03
C LEU A 29 -0.60 -49.18 -0.97
N ALA A 30 -0.92 -50.48 -1.06
CA ALA A 30 -1.95 -50.99 -1.97
C ALA A 30 -3.36 -51.05 -1.35
N ARG A 31 -3.52 -50.90 -0.02
CA ARG A 31 -4.84 -50.99 0.67
C ARG A 31 -5.43 -49.65 1.12
N GLY A 32 -4.88 -48.53 0.66
CA GLY A 32 -5.44 -47.18 0.82
C GLY A 32 -6.28 -46.71 -0.38
N ARG A 33 -6.65 -47.59 -1.32
CA ARG A 33 -7.59 -47.27 -2.40
C ARG A 33 -9.03 -47.51 -1.94
N GLY A 34 -9.48 -46.69 -0.99
CA GLY A 34 -10.88 -46.38 -0.80
C GLY A 34 -11.13 -44.99 -1.38
N ILE A 35 -11.28 -44.89 -2.69
CA ILE A 35 -11.66 -43.64 -3.36
C ILE A 35 -12.99 -43.90 -4.05
N CYS A 36 -14.01 -43.13 -3.64
CA CYS A 36 -15.22 -42.90 -4.42
C CYS A 36 -14.83 -42.58 -5.87
N HIS A 37 -15.09 -43.50 -6.79
CA HIS A 37 -15.24 -43.17 -8.19
C HIS A 37 -16.65 -42.64 -8.39
N ASP A 38 -16.81 -41.32 -8.31
CA ASP A 38 -17.86 -40.62 -9.04
C ASP A 38 -17.18 -39.72 -10.09
N ASP A 39 -17.37 -40.09 -11.36
CA ASP A 39 -17.39 -39.26 -12.56
C ASP A 39 -16.25 -38.23 -12.82
N ARG A 40 -15.00 -38.68 -12.84
CA ARG A 40 -13.91 -37.91 -13.49
C ARG A 40 -13.47 -38.60 -14.79
N VAL A 41 -13.86 -38.02 -15.92
CA VAL A 41 -13.37 -38.38 -17.27
C VAL A 41 -11.84 -38.28 -17.29
N ASN A 42 -11.14 -39.39 -17.53
CA ASN A 42 -9.68 -39.41 -17.61
C ASN A 42 -9.20 -38.93 -18.99
N LEU A 43 -8.99 -37.61 -19.11
CA LEU A 43 -8.56 -36.98 -20.37
C LEU A 43 -7.23 -37.54 -20.90
N ALA A 44 -6.32 -38.00 -20.02
CA ALA A 44 -5.03 -38.55 -20.43
C ALA A 44 -5.13 -39.87 -21.18
N GLU A 45 -6.11 -40.72 -20.84
CA GLU A 45 -6.36 -41.99 -21.54
C GLU A 45 -7.12 -41.79 -22.86
N ILE A 46 -7.99 -40.78 -22.92
CA ILE A 46 -8.83 -40.49 -24.11
C ILE A 46 -7.99 -39.90 -25.25
N PHE A 47 -6.99 -39.07 -24.93
CA PHE A 47 -6.18 -38.36 -25.91
C PHE A 47 -4.73 -38.86 -26.01
N ALA A 48 -4.46 -40.09 -25.52
CA ALA A 48 -3.17 -40.74 -25.73
C ALA A 48 -2.91 -40.98 -27.23
N ALA A 49 -1.74 -40.55 -27.71
CA ALA A 49 -1.29 -40.73 -29.09
C ALA A 49 0.13 -41.33 -29.12
N ASP A 50 0.39 -42.18 -30.12
CA ASP A 50 1.71 -42.71 -30.43
C ASP A 50 2.02 -42.42 -31.91
N PRO A 51 3.00 -41.56 -32.24
CA PRO A 51 3.86 -40.81 -31.31
C PRO A 51 3.10 -39.71 -30.54
N PRO A 52 3.61 -39.28 -29.37
CA PRO A 52 3.01 -38.21 -28.60
C PRO A 52 3.06 -36.87 -29.37
N PRO A 53 2.09 -35.97 -29.16
CA PRO A 53 2.07 -34.65 -29.80
C PRO A 53 3.33 -33.87 -29.44
N THR A 54 3.92 -33.22 -30.45
CA THR A 54 5.19 -32.51 -30.34
C THR A 54 5.03 -31.00 -30.11
N SER A 55 3.81 -30.48 -30.23
CA SER A 55 3.44 -29.08 -29.97
C SER A 55 2.02 -28.95 -29.41
N GLU A 56 1.67 -27.80 -28.82
CA GLU A 56 0.29 -27.52 -28.38
C GLU A 56 -0.70 -27.51 -29.56
N LYS A 57 -0.25 -27.13 -30.76
CA LYS A 57 -1.06 -27.19 -31.98
C LYS A 57 -1.37 -28.63 -32.38
N ASP A 58 -0.37 -29.52 -32.35
CA ASP A 58 -0.59 -30.95 -32.66
C ASP A 58 -1.58 -31.58 -31.67
N LEU A 59 -1.52 -31.15 -30.40
CA LEU A 59 -2.46 -31.58 -29.37
C LEU A 59 -3.87 -31.00 -29.59
N HIS A 60 -3.97 -29.70 -29.92
CA HIS A 60 -5.23 -29.05 -30.30
C HIS A 60 -5.92 -29.81 -31.44
N ASP A 61 -5.21 -30.03 -32.55
CA ASP A 61 -5.74 -30.68 -33.75
C ASP A 61 -6.16 -32.14 -33.46
N LEU A 62 -5.39 -32.84 -32.62
CA LEU A 62 -5.72 -34.19 -32.15
C LEU A 62 -7.01 -34.20 -31.32
N ILE A 63 -7.19 -33.25 -30.40
CA ILE A 63 -8.38 -33.17 -29.55
C ILE A 63 -9.62 -32.97 -30.40
N LEU A 64 -9.60 -32.03 -31.35
CA LEU A 64 -10.74 -31.78 -32.23
C LEU A 64 -11.07 -32.99 -33.10
N ALA A 65 -10.07 -33.60 -33.75
CA ALA A 65 -10.28 -34.77 -34.58
C ALA A 65 -10.91 -35.95 -33.80
N ARG A 66 -10.54 -36.09 -32.53
CA ARG A 66 -11.12 -37.10 -31.63
C ARG A 66 -12.53 -36.73 -31.19
N LEU A 67 -12.79 -35.48 -30.83
CA LEU A 67 -14.13 -35.02 -30.48
C LEU A 67 -15.13 -35.14 -31.63
N ASP A 68 -14.69 -34.95 -32.87
CA ASP A 68 -15.52 -35.14 -34.07
C ASP A 68 -15.83 -36.61 -34.34
N ALA A 69 -14.96 -37.53 -33.93
CA ALA A 69 -15.20 -38.96 -33.99
C ALA A 69 -16.10 -39.49 -32.84
N MET A 70 -16.38 -38.68 -31.81
CA MET A 70 -17.17 -39.06 -30.64
C MET A 70 -18.65 -38.71 -30.78
N SER A 71 -19.55 -39.66 -30.48
CA SER A 71 -21.01 -39.45 -30.55
C SER A 71 -21.72 -39.53 -29.19
N ALA A 72 -21.45 -40.54 -28.37
CA ALA A 72 -22.19 -40.77 -27.12
C ALA A 72 -21.67 -39.98 -25.90
N GLU A 73 -20.37 -39.63 -25.88
CA GLU A 73 -19.70 -39.03 -24.70
C GLU A 73 -19.20 -37.60 -24.94
N ARG A 74 -19.37 -37.08 -26.17
CA ARG A 74 -18.81 -35.79 -26.61
C ARG A 74 -19.16 -34.65 -25.66
N THR A 75 -20.41 -34.55 -25.21
CA THR A 75 -20.83 -33.48 -24.29
C THR A 75 -20.13 -33.55 -22.93
N ALA A 76 -19.98 -34.74 -22.34
CA ALA A 76 -19.32 -34.91 -21.06
C ALA A 76 -17.82 -34.57 -21.16
N VAL A 77 -17.17 -35.00 -22.24
CA VAL A 77 -15.75 -34.73 -22.51
C VAL A 77 -15.52 -33.23 -22.78
N VAL A 78 -16.38 -32.58 -23.56
CA VAL A 78 -16.32 -31.13 -23.81
C VAL A 78 -16.45 -30.35 -22.50
N GLN A 79 -17.38 -30.73 -21.62
CA GLN A 79 -17.53 -30.05 -20.32
C GLN A 79 -16.33 -30.31 -19.40
N ALA A 80 -15.77 -31.51 -19.41
CA ALA A 80 -14.55 -31.84 -18.67
C ALA A 80 -13.34 -31.04 -19.18
N LEU A 81 -13.19 -30.88 -20.51
CA LEU A 81 -12.13 -30.08 -21.13
C LEU A 81 -12.27 -28.60 -20.81
N LYS A 82 -13.49 -28.03 -20.91
CA LYS A 82 -13.77 -26.65 -20.51
C LYS A 82 -13.42 -26.43 -19.04
N LYS A 83 -13.85 -27.35 -18.17
CA LYS A 83 -13.54 -27.30 -16.74
C LYS A 83 -12.04 -27.36 -16.50
N ALA A 84 -11.32 -28.27 -17.16
CA ALA A 84 -9.86 -28.38 -17.02
C ALA A 84 -9.10 -27.15 -17.53
N LEU A 85 -9.59 -26.49 -18.58
CA LEU A 85 -9.03 -25.22 -19.08
C LEU A 85 -9.38 -24.01 -18.19
N LEU A 86 -10.38 -24.15 -17.31
CA LEU A 86 -10.90 -23.11 -16.41
C LEU A 86 -10.65 -23.37 -14.92
N ASP A 87 -10.08 -24.52 -14.51
CA ASP A 87 -9.80 -24.87 -13.11
C ASP A 87 -8.34 -24.55 -12.71
N ASP A 88 -8.16 -24.16 -11.45
CA ASP A 88 -6.91 -23.61 -10.86
C ASP A 88 -6.08 -24.67 -10.10
N SER A 89 -6.38 -25.96 -10.23
CA SER A 89 -5.59 -26.97 -9.53
C SER A 89 -4.19 -27.03 -10.14
N ASP A 90 -3.17 -26.83 -9.32
CA ASP A 90 -1.73 -26.90 -9.63
C ASP A 90 -1.24 -28.26 -10.18
N ALA A 91 -2.17 -29.17 -10.48
CA ALA A 91 -1.95 -30.11 -11.55
C ALA A 91 -1.68 -29.30 -12.81
N ARG A 92 -0.39 -29.13 -13.17
CA ARG A 92 0.02 -28.93 -14.57
C ARG A 92 -1.00 -29.68 -15.41
N PRO A 93 -1.69 -29.01 -16.35
CA PRO A 93 -2.82 -29.63 -17.00
C PRO A 93 -2.45 -31.07 -17.35
N THR A 94 -3.29 -32.03 -16.96
CA THR A 94 -2.97 -33.47 -17.04
C THR A 94 -2.46 -33.90 -18.43
N TRP A 95 -2.65 -33.06 -19.46
CA TRP A 95 -2.05 -33.21 -20.78
C TRP A 95 -0.51 -33.08 -20.85
N HIS A 96 0.17 -32.36 -19.95
CA HIS A 96 1.66 -32.35 -19.89
C HIS A 96 2.24 -33.63 -19.24
N GLN A 97 1.43 -34.43 -18.55
CA GLN A 97 1.87 -35.66 -17.92
C GLN A 97 1.87 -36.87 -18.88
N ALA A 98 1.42 -36.68 -20.13
CA ALA A 98 1.34 -37.73 -21.14
C ALA A 98 2.69 -38.07 -21.81
N THR A 99 3.77 -37.33 -21.54
CA THR A 99 5.11 -37.61 -22.08
C THR A 99 6.06 -38.17 -21.00
N PRO A 100 6.72 -39.33 -21.22
CA PRO A 100 7.63 -39.91 -20.23
C PRO A 100 8.86 -39.02 -20.02
N ARG A 101 8.98 -38.43 -18.82
CA ARG A 101 10.07 -37.54 -18.38
C ARG A 101 11.49 -38.13 -18.36
N ARG A 102 11.71 -39.39 -18.77
CA ARG A 102 12.95 -40.12 -18.39
C ARG A 102 14.18 -39.92 -19.28
N GLU A 103 14.11 -39.25 -20.44
CA GLU A 103 15.26 -39.21 -21.37
C GLU A 103 15.83 -37.82 -21.71
N TRP A 104 15.37 -36.74 -21.06
CA TRP A 104 15.75 -35.37 -21.46
C TRP A 104 16.82 -34.68 -20.58
N HIS A 105 17.42 -35.39 -19.62
CA HIS A 105 18.44 -34.84 -18.70
C HIS A 105 19.89 -35.09 -19.13
N GLN A 106 20.21 -35.14 -20.43
CA GLN A 106 21.61 -35.09 -20.88
C GLN A 106 22.02 -33.65 -21.25
N PRO A 107 23.10 -33.10 -20.64
CA PRO A 107 23.55 -31.75 -20.92
C PRO A 107 24.31 -31.70 -22.25
N GLY A 108 23.67 -31.18 -23.29
CA GLY A 108 24.29 -30.83 -24.58
C GLY A 108 24.51 -29.32 -24.72
N PRO A 109 25.43 -28.85 -25.59
CA PRO A 109 25.89 -27.46 -25.61
C PRO A 109 24.99 -26.60 -26.51
N PHE A 110 23.83 -26.20 -26.01
CA PHE A 110 23.07 -25.07 -26.57
C PHE A 110 22.48 -24.23 -25.42
N PRO A 111 22.78 -22.92 -25.35
CA PRO A 111 22.05 -22.02 -24.48
C PRO A 111 20.71 -21.68 -25.13
N ILE A 112 19.66 -21.48 -24.31
CA ILE A 112 18.28 -21.04 -24.65
C ILE A 112 17.24 -22.17 -24.79
N GLY A 113 16.17 -22.08 -23.97
CA GLY A 113 14.85 -22.69 -24.20
C GLY A 113 14.62 -24.10 -23.63
N SER A 114 14.25 -24.22 -22.35
CA SER A 114 13.68 -25.48 -21.81
C SER A 114 12.17 -25.58 -22.08
N PRO A 115 11.64 -26.80 -22.25
CA PRO A 115 10.51 -27.08 -23.13
C PRO A 115 9.20 -27.19 -22.33
N HIS A 116 8.39 -26.14 -22.43
CA HIS A 116 6.95 -26.13 -22.65
C HIS A 116 6.57 -24.65 -22.81
N GLU A 117 6.91 -24.14 -23.98
CA GLU A 117 6.46 -22.86 -24.52
C GLU A 117 4.93 -22.91 -24.61
N GLY A 118 4.22 -22.25 -23.69
CA GLY A 118 2.77 -22.11 -23.75
C GLY A 118 2.41 -21.22 -24.94
N ASP A 119 1.66 -21.74 -25.90
CA ASP A 119 1.52 -21.20 -27.25
C ASP A 119 0.11 -20.63 -27.51
N GLY A 120 -0.68 -20.32 -26.48
CA GLY A 120 -1.99 -19.66 -26.62
C GLY A 120 -3.13 -20.53 -27.18
N TRP A 121 -2.87 -21.77 -27.60
CA TRP A 121 -3.87 -22.68 -28.19
C TRP A 121 -4.97 -23.10 -27.22
N GLY A 122 -4.75 -22.95 -25.91
CA GLY A 122 -5.80 -23.18 -24.90
C GLY A 122 -7.00 -22.25 -25.05
N VAL A 123 -6.80 -20.99 -25.45
CA VAL A 123 -7.91 -20.04 -25.70
C VAL A 123 -8.66 -20.42 -26.97
N VAL A 124 -7.93 -20.75 -28.03
CA VAL A 124 -8.49 -21.20 -29.32
C VAL A 124 -9.35 -22.44 -29.12
N LEU A 125 -8.82 -23.46 -28.43
CA LEU A 125 -9.54 -24.67 -28.09
C LEU A 125 -10.81 -24.37 -27.29
N LEU A 126 -10.71 -23.47 -26.30
CA LEU A 126 -11.85 -23.11 -25.45
C LEU A 126 -12.99 -22.47 -26.27
N ILE A 127 -12.65 -21.61 -27.23
CA ILE A 127 -13.59 -21.00 -28.18
C ILE A 127 -14.25 -22.08 -29.04
N GLU A 128 -13.47 -22.98 -29.64
CA GLU A 128 -13.97 -24.05 -30.52
C GLU A 128 -14.83 -25.09 -29.79
N LEU A 129 -14.55 -25.33 -28.51
CA LEU A 129 -15.40 -26.14 -27.63
C LEU A 129 -16.75 -25.45 -27.33
N GLY A 130 -16.95 -24.21 -27.76
CA GLY A 130 -18.16 -23.43 -27.56
C GLY A 130 -18.26 -22.83 -26.16
N ALA A 131 -17.15 -22.35 -25.59
CA ALA A 131 -17.18 -21.60 -24.34
C ALA A 131 -17.95 -20.29 -24.50
N THR A 132 -18.52 -19.83 -23.40
CA THR A 132 -19.22 -18.55 -23.35
C THR A 132 -18.21 -17.40 -23.41
N PRO A 133 -18.61 -16.21 -23.89
CA PRO A 133 -17.73 -15.04 -23.94
C PRO A 133 -17.05 -14.71 -22.60
N ALA A 134 -17.78 -14.81 -21.48
CA ALA A 134 -17.24 -14.56 -20.14
C ALA A 134 -16.17 -15.60 -19.73
N GLN A 135 -16.33 -16.86 -20.12
CA GLN A 135 -15.33 -17.91 -19.88
C GLN A 135 -14.04 -17.63 -20.66
N VAL A 136 -14.15 -17.13 -21.90
CA VAL A 136 -12.99 -16.78 -22.73
C VAL A 136 -12.25 -15.56 -22.16
N VAL A 137 -12.97 -14.51 -21.72
CA VAL A 137 -12.37 -13.36 -21.02
C VAL A 137 -11.55 -13.81 -19.80
N LYS A 138 -12.13 -14.69 -18.97
CA LYS A 138 -11.45 -15.25 -17.79
C LYS A 138 -10.22 -16.08 -18.18
N ALA A 139 -10.30 -16.88 -19.23
CA ALA A 139 -9.19 -17.70 -19.71
C ALA A 139 -8.02 -16.87 -20.26
N ILE A 140 -8.30 -15.79 -21.00
CA ILE A 140 -7.27 -14.89 -21.53
C ILE A 140 -6.45 -14.27 -20.39
N GLY A 141 -7.11 -13.73 -19.36
CA GLY A 141 -6.41 -13.18 -18.19
C GLY A 141 -5.51 -14.18 -17.50
N ARG A 142 -6.04 -15.38 -17.25
CA ARG A 142 -5.30 -16.47 -16.58
C ARG A 142 -4.08 -16.96 -17.36
N LEU A 143 -4.23 -17.14 -18.66
CA LEU A 143 -3.13 -17.62 -19.48
C LEU A 143 -2.06 -16.53 -19.67
N SER A 144 -2.46 -15.26 -19.69
CA SER A 144 -1.55 -14.12 -19.70
C SER A 144 -0.73 -14.02 -18.42
N SER A 145 -1.36 -14.14 -17.24
CA SER A 145 -0.65 -14.11 -15.96
C SER A 145 0.30 -15.30 -15.78
N ARG A 146 -0.09 -16.48 -16.29
CA ARG A 146 0.71 -17.70 -16.15
C ARG A 146 1.92 -17.77 -17.09
N TYR A 147 1.80 -17.30 -18.33
CA TYR A 147 2.81 -17.49 -19.37
C TYR A 147 3.43 -16.20 -19.90
N GLY A 148 2.90 -15.04 -19.52
CA GLY A 148 3.21 -13.74 -20.10
C GLY A 148 2.32 -13.43 -21.32
N SER A 149 1.86 -12.18 -21.44
CA SER A 149 0.98 -11.72 -22.52
C SER A 149 1.58 -11.91 -23.92
N GLU A 150 2.90 -11.81 -24.05
CA GLU A 150 3.65 -12.04 -25.31
C GLU A 150 3.51 -13.48 -25.85
N ARG A 151 3.09 -14.42 -25.01
CA ARG A 151 3.01 -15.86 -25.34
C ARG A 151 1.62 -16.34 -25.74
N LEU A 152 0.61 -15.47 -25.77
CA LEU A 152 -0.77 -15.82 -26.12
C LEU A 152 -1.03 -16.11 -27.62
N ARG A 153 -0.01 -16.10 -28.49
CA ARG A 153 -0.14 -16.17 -29.96
C ARG A 153 -1.31 -15.31 -30.50
N PRO A 154 -1.15 -13.97 -30.46
CA PRO A 154 -2.23 -13.03 -30.76
C PRO A 154 -2.96 -13.30 -32.08
N ASP A 155 -2.24 -13.75 -33.13
CA ASP A 155 -2.82 -14.00 -34.45
C ASP A 155 -3.84 -15.15 -34.48
N SER A 156 -3.54 -16.29 -33.86
CA SER A 156 -4.43 -17.45 -33.85
C SER A 156 -5.65 -17.22 -32.95
N VAL A 157 -5.45 -16.54 -31.82
CA VAL A 157 -6.56 -16.13 -30.96
C VAL A 157 -7.42 -15.08 -31.65
N ALA A 158 -6.82 -14.12 -32.37
CA ALA A 158 -7.55 -13.14 -33.16
C ALA A 158 -8.41 -13.79 -34.26
N GLU A 159 -7.89 -14.78 -34.98
CA GLU A 159 -8.64 -15.53 -35.98
C GLU A 159 -9.84 -16.25 -35.36
N ALA A 160 -9.63 -16.96 -34.24
CA ALA A 160 -10.69 -17.67 -33.52
C ALA A 160 -11.79 -16.72 -32.98
N LEU A 161 -11.39 -15.55 -32.46
CA LEU A 161 -12.30 -14.53 -31.94
C LEU A 161 -13.12 -13.88 -33.06
N THR A 162 -12.48 -13.47 -34.16
CA THR A 162 -13.15 -12.78 -35.28
C THR A 162 -14.06 -13.70 -36.10
N ALA A 163 -13.84 -15.02 -36.04
CA ALA A 163 -14.76 -16.01 -36.60
C ALA A 163 -16.10 -16.11 -35.84
N GLN A 164 -16.20 -15.56 -34.61
CA GLN A 164 -17.44 -15.60 -33.82
C GLN A 164 -18.51 -14.63 -34.38
N PRO A 165 -19.81 -14.93 -34.21
CA PRO A 165 -20.87 -14.05 -34.67
C PRO A 165 -20.92 -12.77 -33.81
N ARG A 166 -21.49 -11.71 -34.40
CA ARG A 166 -21.58 -10.38 -33.78
C ARG A 166 -22.20 -10.39 -32.37
N ASP A 167 -23.24 -11.18 -32.13
CA ASP A 167 -23.91 -11.27 -30.83
C ASP A 167 -23.03 -11.93 -29.74
N TRP A 168 -22.12 -12.81 -30.14
CA TRP A 168 -21.11 -13.38 -29.27
C TRP A 168 -20.05 -12.31 -28.93
N ALA A 169 -19.59 -11.57 -29.94
CA ALA A 169 -18.64 -10.48 -29.77
C ALA A 169 -19.18 -9.35 -28.87
N GLU A 170 -20.45 -8.97 -29.02
CA GLU A 170 -21.11 -7.98 -28.15
C GLU A 170 -21.11 -8.43 -26.68
N ARG A 171 -21.37 -9.72 -26.41
CA ARG A 171 -21.31 -10.30 -25.06
C ARG A 171 -19.88 -10.42 -24.54
N PHE A 172 -18.90 -10.66 -25.41
CA PHE A 172 -17.49 -10.67 -25.04
C PHE A 172 -17.04 -9.29 -24.57
N VAL A 173 -17.31 -8.25 -25.38
CA VAL A 173 -16.96 -6.86 -25.07
C VAL A 173 -17.65 -6.41 -23.78
N ALA A 174 -18.93 -6.75 -23.59
CA ALA A 174 -19.63 -6.47 -22.34
C ALA A 174 -18.96 -7.14 -21.12
N SER A 175 -18.48 -8.38 -21.28
CA SER A 175 -17.77 -9.10 -20.20
C SER A 175 -16.39 -8.49 -19.91
N ALA A 176 -15.64 -8.13 -20.96
CA ALA A 176 -14.33 -7.47 -20.84
C ALA A 176 -14.42 -6.03 -20.31
N ALA A 177 -15.59 -5.41 -20.38
CA ALA A 177 -15.86 -4.08 -19.85
C ALA A 177 -16.25 -4.08 -18.36
N THR A 178 -16.30 -5.24 -17.69
CA THR A 178 -16.60 -5.31 -16.25
C THR A 178 -15.39 -4.92 -15.40
N LYS A 179 -15.62 -4.45 -14.16
CA LYS A 179 -14.53 -4.06 -13.25
C LYS A 179 -13.58 -5.20 -12.89
N SER A 180 -14.08 -6.43 -12.86
CA SER A 180 -13.34 -7.65 -12.55
C SER A 180 -12.68 -8.28 -13.79
N ALA A 181 -12.80 -7.67 -14.97
CA ALA A 181 -12.22 -8.21 -16.19
C ALA A 181 -10.69 -8.11 -16.15
N PRO A 182 -9.96 -9.17 -16.55
CA PRO A 182 -8.52 -9.11 -16.67
C PRO A 182 -8.08 -8.07 -17.70
N ALA A 183 -7.01 -7.33 -17.40
CA ALA A 183 -6.53 -6.28 -18.28
C ALA A 183 -6.14 -6.79 -19.68
N ASP A 184 -5.61 -8.02 -19.74
CA ASP A 184 -5.18 -8.64 -21.00
C ASP A 184 -6.34 -9.09 -21.89
N ALA A 185 -7.61 -9.01 -21.44
CA ALA A 185 -8.76 -9.19 -22.32
C ALA A 185 -9.04 -7.94 -23.20
N CYS A 186 -8.41 -6.80 -22.90
CA CYS A 186 -8.69 -5.54 -23.57
C CYS A 186 -8.32 -5.54 -25.06
N TRP A 187 -7.18 -6.13 -25.44
CA TRP A 187 -6.78 -6.20 -26.86
C TRP A 187 -7.79 -7.01 -27.69
N ALA A 188 -8.30 -8.11 -27.12
CA ALA A 188 -9.29 -8.97 -27.75
C ALA A 188 -10.63 -8.26 -27.90
N ALA A 189 -11.04 -7.51 -26.87
CA ALA A 189 -12.23 -6.68 -26.94
C ALA A 189 -12.09 -5.57 -28.01
N ASP A 190 -10.94 -4.91 -28.08
CA ASP A 190 -10.67 -3.86 -29.08
C ASP A 190 -10.68 -4.40 -30.52
N LEU A 191 -10.08 -5.57 -30.74
CA LEU A 191 -10.13 -6.28 -32.00
C LEU A 191 -11.57 -6.56 -32.45
N LEU A 192 -12.42 -7.07 -31.55
CA LEU A 192 -13.81 -7.38 -31.85
C LEU A 192 -14.66 -6.12 -32.08
N ILE A 193 -14.38 -5.04 -31.35
CA ILE A 193 -15.02 -3.73 -31.57
C ILE A 193 -14.74 -3.25 -33.00
N GLU A 194 -13.49 -3.37 -33.44
CA GLU A 194 -13.09 -2.95 -34.79
C GLU A 194 -13.69 -3.87 -35.85
N HIS A 195 -13.52 -5.19 -35.71
CA HIS A 195 -13.93 -6.18 -36.70
C HIS A 195 -15.44 -6.20 -36.95
N HIS A 196 -16.26 -6.10 -35.89
CA HIS A 196 -17.72 -6.12 -36.02
C HIS A 196 -18.36 -4.72 -36.03
N HIS A 197 -17.55 -3.65 -36.04
CA HIS A 197 -18.00 -2.26 -35.94
C HIS A 197 -18.97 -2.02 -34.77
N LEU A 198 -18.60 -2.50 -33.59
CA LEU A 198 -19.44 -2.38 -32.39
C LEU A 198 -19.42 -0.94 -31.82
N PRO A 199 -20.45 -0.54 -31.05
CA PRO A 199 -20.41 0.70 -30.29
C PRO A 199 -19.25 0.66 -29.28
N LEU A 200 -18.64 1.83 -29.02
CA LEU A 200 -17.59 1.96 -28.03
C LEU A 200 -18.21 1.85 -26.62
N PRO A 201 -17.72 0.96 -25.75
CA PRO A 201 -18.29 0.79 -24.41
C PRO A 201 -18.12 2.04 -23.52
N GLU A 202 -19.13 2.37 -22.73
CA GLU A 202 -19.07 3.43 -21.71
C GLU A 202 -18.53 2.89 -20.37
N SER A 203 -17.48 2.05 -20.41
CA SER A 203 -16.85 1.48 -19.22
C SER A 203 -15.43 2.01 -19.05
N PRO A 204 -15.10 2.66 -17.92
CA PRO A 204 -13.74 3.10 -17.63
C PRO A 204 -12.72 1.97 -17.71
N THR A 205 -13.02 0.78 -17.16
CA THR A 205 -12.08 -0.34 -17.04
C THR A 205 -11.48 -0.76 -18.37
N LEU A 206 -12.28 -0.77 -19.44
CA LEU A 206 -11.79 -1.12 -20.76
C LEU A 206 -10.78 -0.09 -21.26
N TRP A 207 -11.07 1.21 -21.13
CA TRP A 207 -10.22 2.27 -21.65
C TRP A 207 -8.94 2.48 -20.83
N ILE A 208 -8.99 2.19 -19.53
CA ILE A 208 -7.81 2.14 -18.66
C ILE A 208 -6.80 1.14 -19.23
N ASN A 209 -7.27 -0.06 -19.58
CA ASN A 209 -6.41 -1.12 -20.11
C ASN A 209 -6.02 -0.85 -21.56
N TRP A 210 -6.87 -0.20 -22.36
CA TRP A 210 -6.52 0.22 -23.72
C TRP A 210 -5.42 1.30 -23.71
N LEU A 211 -5.47 2.25 -22.76
CA LEU A 211 -4.47 3.30 -22.60
C LEU A 211 -3.09 2.78 -22.14
N ARG A 212 -3.07 1.58 -21.54
CA ARG A 212 -1.82 0.88 -21.21
C ARG A 212 -1.08 0.43 -22.46
N ASP A 213 -1.77 0.01 -23.52
CA ASP A 213 -1.18 -0.63 -24.70
C ASP A 213 -1.71 0.00 -26.01
N VAL A 214 -1.69 1.35 -26.06
CA VAL A 214 -2.30 2.12 -27.17
C VAL A 214 -1.63 1.83 -28.51
N PRO A 215 -2.37 1.36 -29.52
CA PRO A 215 -1.80 1.12 -30.84
C PRO A 215 -1.60 2.42 -31.63
N VAL A 216 -0.58 2.43 -32.50
CA VAL A 216 -0.43 3.47 -33.53
C VAL A 216 -1.55 3.28 -34.58
N PRO A 217 -2.30 4.33 -34.95
CA PRO A 217 -3.45 4.19 -35.83
C PRO A 217 -3.06 3.69 -37.22
N GLY A 218 -3.83 2.72 -37.72
CA GLY A 218 -3.84 2.29 -39.11
C GLY A 218 -5.08 2.79 -39.88
N PRO A 219 -5.13 2.62 -41.22
CA PRO A 219 -6.27 3.06 -42.02
C PRO A 219 -7.59 2.45 -41.54
N GLY A 220 -8.59 3.29 -41.30
CA GLY A 220 -9.94 2.86 -40.88
C GLY A 220 -10.11 2.58 -39.38
N TYR A 221 -9.02 2.48 -38.61
CA TYR A 221 -9.09 2.26 -37.16
C TYR A 221 -9.61 3.51 -36.44
N ARG A 222 -10.70 3.38 -35.68
CA ARG A 222 -11.38 4.49 -34.97
C ARG A 222 -10.60 5.00 -33.75
N TRP A 223 -9.30 5.29 -33.89
CA TRP A 223 -8.40 5.67 -32.80
C TRP A 223 -8.87 6.93 -32.07
N GLN A 224 -9.21 7.97 -32.82
CA GLN A 224 -9.61 9.27 -32.26
C GLN A 224 -10.91 9.16 -31.46
N GLU A 225 -11.86 8.33 -31.90
CA GLU A 225 -13.11 8.09 -31.16
C GLU A 225 -12.88 7.37 -29.83
N ARG A 226 -11.89 6.46 -29.78
CA ARG A 226 -11.50 5.74 -28.55
C ARG A 226 -10.88 6.67 -27.53
N LEU A 227 -9.95 7.53 -27.96
CA LEU A 227 -9.36 8.53 -27.06
C LEU A 227 -10.43 9.53 -26.57
N LEU A 228 -11.34 9.97 -27.44
CA LEU A 228 -12.47 10.81 -27.05
C LEU A 228 -13.39 10.10 -26.04
N MET A 229 -13.65 8.80 -26.21
CA MET A 229 -14.43 8.01 -25.25
C MET A 229 -13.73 7.91 -23.90
N ALA A 230 -12.42 7.61 -23.89
CA ALA A 230 -11.63 7.57 -22.67
C ALA A 230 -11.67 8.93 -21.94
N CYS A 231 -11.49 10.04 -22.65
CA CYS A 231 -11.53 11.38 -22.06
C CYS A 231 -12.91 11.77 -21.48
N ARG A 232 -14.00 11.10 -21.90
CA ARG A 232 -15.35 11.36 -21.37
C ARG A 232 -15.62 10.62 -20.06
N LEU A 233 -14.89 9.55 -19.79
CA LEU A 233 -15.13 8.68 -18.65
C LEU A 233 -14.20 9.05 -17.48
N PRO A 234 -14.72 9.17 -16.25
CA PRO A 234 -13.88 9.39 -15.08
C PRO A 234 -12.82 8.30 -14.93
N ASP A 235 -11.63 8.69 -14.49
CA ASP A 235 -10.50 7.82 -14.10
C ASP A 235 -9.89 6.99 -15.25
N ALA A 236 -10.38 7.16 -16.48
CA ALA A 236 -9.92 6.36 -17.61
C ALA A 236 -8.45 6.61 -17.94
N LEU A 237 -7.96 7.84 -17.73
CA LEU A 237 -6.58 8.24 -18.01
C LEU A 237 -5.57 7.80 -16.94
N GLN A 238 -5.94 6.89 -16.04
CA GLN A 238 -5.08 6.49 -14.92
C GLN A 238 -3.87 5.63 -15.26
N ASN A 239 -3.96 4.83 -16.33
CA ASN A 239 -2.94 3.86 -16.66
C ASN A 239 -2.39 4.15 -18.07
N THR A 240 -1.26 4.83 -18.13
CA THR A 240 -0.53 5.11 -19.38
C THR A 240 0.82 4.42 -19.28
N HIS A 241 1.14 3.60 -20.28
CA HIS A 241 2.30 2.71 -20.42
C HIS A 241 3.63 3.19 -19.78
N ASP A 242 4.49 2.23 -19.43
CA ASP A 242 5.91 2.44 -19.05
C ASP A 242 6.76 3.10 -20.16
N GLY A 243 6.23 3.22 -21.38
CA GLY A 243 6.76 4.09 -22.44
C GLY A 243 6.11 5.46 -22.37
N SER A 244 6.91 6.51 -22.16
CA SER A 244 6.40 7.88 -22.02
C SER A 244 5.48 8.25 -23.19
N ILE A 245 4.29 8.81 -22.91
CA ILE A 245 3.39 9.42 -23.90
C ILE A 245 4.16 10.32 -24.88
N ASP A 246 5.26 10.92 -24.41
CA ASP A 246 6.20 11.73 -25.18
C ASP A 246 6.77 11.03 -26.43
N GLU A 247 6.91 9.70 -26.43
CA GLU A 247 7.41 8.93 -27.58
C GLU A 247 6.28 8.46 -28.51
N LEU A 248 5.14 8.07 -27.93
CA LEU A 248 4.03 7.48 -28.68
C LEU A 248 3.18 8.54 -29.39
N ALA A 249 2.82 9.62 -28.70
CA ALA A 249 1.91 10.63 -29.23
C ALA A 249 2.44 11.32 -30.52
N PRO A 250 3.75 11.60 -30.67
CA PRO A 250 4.27 12.11 -31.93
C PRO A 250 4.13 11.13 -33.10
N ARG A 251 4.28 9.82 -32.88
CA ARG A 251 4.09 8.78 -33.89
C ARG A 251 2.62 8.67 -34.31
N ILE A 252 1.71 8.80 -33.35
CA ILE A 252 0.27 8.83 -33.59
C ILE A 252 -0.12 10.07 -34.40
N ARG A 253 0.42 11.23 -34.04
CA ARG A 253 0.24 12.48 -34.79
C ARG A 253 0.72 12.34 -36.23
N GLU A 254 1.88 11.74 -36.44
CA GLU A 254 2.42 11.47 -37.78
C GLU A 254 1.51 10.52 -38.59
N ALA A 255 1.02 9.45 -37.96
CA ALA A 255 0.14 8.49 -38.60
C ALA A 255 -1.24 9.07 -38.96
N LEU A 256 -1.78 9.97 -38.14
CA LEU A 256 -3.06 10.65 -38.42
C LEU A 256 -2.92 11.79 -39.42
N GLY A 257 -1.77 12.47 -39.46
CA GLY A 257 -1.52 13.58 -40.39
C GLY A 257 -2.61 14.66 -40.33
N ASP A 258 -3.16 15.00 -41.49
CA ASP A 258 -4.21 16.02 -41.63
C ASP A 258 -5.59 15.56 -41.13
N ASP A 259 -5.79 14.27 -40.86
CA ASP A 259 -7.06 13.72 -40.35
C ASP A 259 -7.22 13.90 -38.83
N LEU A 260 -6.25 14.51 -38.14
CA LEU A 260 -6.28 14.77 -36.71
C LEU A 260 -7.36 15.81 -36.34
N ARG A 261 -8.36 15.39 -35.56
CA ARG A 261 -9.46 16.20 -35.01
C ARG A 261 -8.99 17.02 -33.81
N GLY A 262 -8.02 17.90 -34.04
CA GLY A 262 -7.31 18.62 -32.99
C GLY A 262 -8.19 19.39 -32.02
N ASP A 263 -9.20 20.13 -32.52
CA ASP A 263 -10.11 20.90 -31.68
C ASP A 263 -10.93 20.01 -30.73
N GLU A 264 -11.47 18.89 -31.22
CA GLU A 264 -12.28 17.98 -30.41
C GLU A 264 -11.43 17.27 -29.35
N LEU A 265 -10.22 16.85 -29.71
CA LEU A 265 -9.30 16.18 -28.80
C LEU A 265 -8.84 17.12 -27.68
N VAL A 266 -8.51 18.39 -27.99
CA VAL A 266 -8.13 19.35 -26.95
C VAL A 266 -9.30 19.64 -26.03
N VAL A 267 -10.50 19.84 -26.55
CA VAL A 267 -11.70 20.04 -25.74
C VAL A 267 -11.91 18.86 -24.77
N ALA A 268 -11.79 17.63 -25.27
CA ALA A 268 -11.97 16.44 -24.45
C ALA A 268 -10.87 16.27 -23.38
N LEU A 269 -9.61 16.54 -23.72
CA LEU A 269 -8.47 16.46 -22.80
C LEU A 269 -8.51 17.58 -21.75
N LEU A 270 -8.95 18.80 -22.11
CA LEU A 270 -9.18 19.87 -21.15
C LEU A 270 -10.33 19.54 -20.18
N ALA A 271 -11.38 18.87 -20.67
CA ALA A 271 -12.49 18.44 -19.82
C ALA A 271 -12.06 17.44 -18.73
N VAL A 272 -11.01 16.63 -18.95
CA VAL A 272 -10.41 15.78 -17.90
C VAL A 272 -9.91 16.63 -16.74
N ILE A 273 -9.22 17.74 -17.05
CA ILE A 273 -8.67 18.66 -16.04
C ILE A 273 -9.82 19.44 -15.37
N GLU A 274 -10.78 19.91 -16.16
CA GLU A 274 -11.97 20.59 -15.67
C GLU A 274 -12.79 19.75 -14.68
N ARG A 275 -12.88 18.42 -14.87
CA ARG A 275 -13.54 17.52 -13.92
C ARG A 275 -12.84 17.39 -12.57
N GLY A 276 -11.58 17.83 -12.44
CA GLY A 276 -10.83 17.70 -11.19
C GLY A 276 -10.34 16.28 -10.91
N GLU A 277 -10.05 15.54 -11.97
CA GLU A 277 -9.45 14.22 -11.89
C GLU A 277 -8.10 14.20 -11.14
N PHE A 278 -7.65 13.03 -10.71
CA PHE A 278 -6.40 12.89 -9.95
C PHE A 278 -5.22 13.50 -10.73
N HIS A 279 -4.30 14.14 -10.02
CA HIS A 279 -3.24 14.97 -10.63
C HIS A 279 -2.35 14.23 -11.64
N ALA A 280 -2.14 12.92 -11.47
CA ALA A 280 -1.41 12.10 -12.44
C ALA A 280 -2.15 11.98 -13.79
N TRP A 281 -3.49 11.94 -13.77
CA TRP A 281 -4.32 11.81 -14.97
C TRP A 281 -4.42 13.15 -15.70
N GLN A 282 -4.48 14.26 -14.95
CA GLN A 282 -4.36 15.60 -15.51
C GLN A 282 -3.00 15.80 -16.21
N ARG A 283 -1.92 15.26 -15.65
CA ARG A 283 -0.60 15.24 -16.30
C ARG A 283 -0.66 14.45 -17.61
N ASN A 284 -1.27 13.26 -17.61
CA ASN A 284 -1.41 12.45 -18.82
C ASN A 284 -2.20 13.21 -19.91
N ALA A 285 -3.26 13.93 -19.54
CA ALA A 285 -4.01 14.77 -20.48
C ALA A 285 -3.13 15.88 -21.10
N VAL A 286 -2.28 16.53 -20.29
CA VAL A 286 -1.31 17.52 -20.78
C VAL A 286 -0.28 16.90 -21.72
N ASP A 287 0.21 15.71 -21.39
CA ASP A 287 1.21 15.00 -22.19
C ASP A 287 0.63 14.56 -23.54
N TRP A 288 -0.65 14.16 -23.58
CA TRP A 288 -1.38 13.94 -24.83
C TRP A 288 -1.55 15.22 -25.65
N ILE A 289 -1.94 16.35 -25.03
CA ILE A 289 -2.06 17.65 -25.73
C ILE A 289 -0.70 18.04 -26.35
N ALA A 290 0.37 17.92 -25.57
CA ALA A 290 1.71 18.29 -26.01
C ALA A 290 2.23 17.36 -27.13
N GLY A 291 2.15 16.05 -26.92
CA GLY A 291 2.68 15.05 -27.85
C GLY A 291 1.91 14.96 -29.18
N LEU A 292 0.60 15.25 -29.15
CA LEU A 292 -0.21 15.38 -30.38
C LEU A 292 -0.03 16.74 -31.07
N GLY A 293 0.79 17.65 -30.53
CA GLY A 293 1.05 18.97 -31.12
C GLY A 293 -0.13 19.92 -31.03
N LEU A 294 -0.99 19.76 -30.02
CA LEU A 294 -2.25 20.49 -29.88
C LEU A 294 -2.18 21.69 -28.93
N THR A 295 -0.99 21.99 -28.39
CA THR A 295 -0.74 23.05 -27.40
C THR A 295 -1.32 24.41 -27.78
N ASP A 296 -1.19 24.81 -29.05
CA ASP A 296 -1.65 26.13 -29.52
C ASP A 296 -3.18 26.24 -29.59
N LEU A 297 -3.90 25.11 -29.59
CA LEU A 297 -5.36 25.10 -29.60
C LEU A 297 -5.95 25.37 -28.22
N VAL A 298 -5.19 25.19 -27.13
CA VAL A 298 -5.65 25.49 -25.76
C VAL A 298 -6.11 26.94 -25.65
N ALA A 299 -5.35 27.87 -26.26
CA ALA A 299 -5.68 29.29 -26.27
C ALA A 299 -6.93 29.63 -27.10
N ARG A 300 -7.37 28.76 -28.01
CA ARG A 300 -8.61 28.94 -28.79
C ARG A 300 -9.84 28.51 -28.00
N HIS A 301 -9.68 27.54 -27.10
CA HIS A 301 -10.74 26.96 -26.28
C HIS A 301 -10.74 27.51 -24.84
N LYS A 302 -10.58 28.82 -24.68
CA LYS A 302 -10.50 29.50 -23.37
C LYS A 302 -11.71 29.23 -22.48
N GLY A 303 -12.90 29.09 -23.08
CA GLY A 303 -14.14 28.82 -22.34
C GLY A 303 -14.13 27.51 -21.54
N ILE A 304 -13.24 26.57 -21.87
CA ILE A 304 -13.04 25.31 -21.12
C ILE A 304 -11.71 25.39 -20.35
N ALA A 305 -10.67 25.95 -20.96
CA ALA A 305 -9.36 26.06 -20.33
C ALA A 305 -9.35 26.93 -19.06
N ILE A 306 -10.15 28.00 -18.98
CA ILE A 306 -10.25 28.88 -17.81
C ILE A 306 -10.93 28.15 -16.64
N PRO A 307 -12.14 27.56 -16.78
CA PRO A 307 -12.73 26.72 -15.73
C PRO A 307 -11.79 25.60 -15.26
N ALA A 308 -11.05 24.98 -16.19
CA ALA A 308 -10.10 23.94 -15.86
C ALA A 308 -8.97 24.39 -14.92
N VAL A 309 -8.60 25.68 -14.90
CA VAL A 309 -7.56 26.21 -13.99
C VAL A 309 -7.91 25.96 -12.52
N HIS A 310 -9.18 26.07 -12.13
CA HIS A 310 -9.62 25.90 -10.75
C HIS A 310 -9.34 24.49 -10.20
N ASN A 311 -9.38 23.49 -11.08
CA ASN A 311 -9.21 22.09 -10.73
C ASN A 311 -7.82 21.54 -11.10
N ALA A 312 -7.04 22.32 -11.85
CA ALA A 312 -5.71 21.93 -12.31
C ALA A 312 -4.68 21.84 -11.17
N ARG A 313 -3.84 20.81 -11.22
CA ARG A 313 -2.77 20.57 -10.24
C ARG A 313 -1.39 20.58 -10.89
N THR A 314 -0.39 21.04 -10.15
CA THR A 314 1.06 20.92 -10.44
C THR A 314 1.42 21.23 -11.91
N LYS A 315 1.61 20.19 -12.75
CA LYS A 315 2.03 20.29 -14.14
C LYS A 315 0.91 20.80 -15.04
N ALA A 316 -0.32 20.33 -14.84
CA ALA A 316 -1.49 20.80 -15.59
C ALA A 316 -1.76 22.27 -15.34
N LEU A 317 -1.68 22.71 -14.08
CA LEU A 317 -1.87 24.11 -13.73
C LEU A 317 -0.83 25.01 -14.41
N THR A 318 0.44 24.61 -14.34
CA THR A 318 1.55 25.35 -14.98
C THR A 318 1.36 25.44 -16.48
N PHE A 319 0.99 24.33 -17.12
CA PHE A 319 0.73 24.26 -18.55
C PHE A 319 -0.40 25.18 -18.98
N LEU A 320 -1.58 25.09 -18.35
CA LEU A 320 -2.75 25.89 -18.69
C LEU A 320 -2.49 27.38 -18.54
N VAL A 321 -1.97 27.81 -17.38
CA VAL A 321 -1.67 29.23 -17.13
C VAL A 321 -0.66 29.75 -18.15
N THR A 322 0.36 28.96 -18.50
CA THR A 322 1.35 29.35 -19.51
C THR A 322 0.71 29.56 -20.88
N GLN A 323 -0.21 28.69 -21.33
CA GLN A 323 -0.86 28.87 -22.63
C GLN A 323 -1.90 29.99 -22.61
N LEU A 324 -2.66 30.14 -21.52
CA LEU A 324 -3.64 31.22 -21.36
C LEU A 324 -2.97 32.60 -21.36
N LEU A 325 -1.80 32.73 -20.72
CA LEU A 325 -1.06 34.00 -20.71
C LEU A 325 -0.42 34.37 -22.04
N LYS A 326 -0.19 33.40 -22.93
CA LYS A 326 0.20 33.68 -24.32
C LYS A 326 -0.98 34.14 -25.16
N ALA A 327 -2.21 33.92 -24.70
CA ALA A 327 -3.42 34.32 -25.38
C ALA A 327 -3.83 35.75 -24.97
N GLU A 328 -4.62 36.41 -25.83
CA GLU A 328 -5.23 37.69 -25.49
C GLU A 328 -6.40 37.49 -24.51
N LEU A 329 -6.15 37.54 -23.20
CA LEU A 329 -7.19 37.47 -22.17
C LEU A 329 -7.80 38.86 -21.93
N THR A 330 -9.12 38.92 -21.83
CA THR A 330 -9.83 40.10 -21.32
C THR A 330 -9.54 40.31 -19.82
N ASP A 331 -9.82 41.51 -19.29
CA ASP A 331 -9.62 41.79 -17.85
C ASP A 331 -10.43 40.86 -16.94
N PRO A 332 -11.70 40.49 -17.24
CA PRO A 332 -12.45 39.50 -16.48
C PRO A 332 -11.82 38.09 -16.52
N GLU A 333 -11.42 37.62 -17.70
CA GLU A 333 -10.80 36.30 -17.86
C GLU A 333 -9.46 36.21 -17.09
N LEU A 334 -8.63 37.27 -17.15
CA LEU A 334 -7.40 37.33 -16.37
C LEU A 334 -7.68 37.38 -14.86
N THR A 335 -8.74 38.09 -14.45
CA THR A 335 -9.15 38.15 -13.04
C THR A 335 -9.54 36.76 -12.54
N GLU A 336 -10.33 36.01 -13.30
CA GLU A 336 -10.75 34.65 -12.97
C GLU A 336 -9.55 33.70 -12.81
N VAL A 337 -8.63 33.70 -13.79
CA VAL A 337 -7.38 32.92 -13.72
C VAL A 337 -6.53 33.34 -12.52
N ALA A 338 -6.44 34.64 -12.22
CA ALA A 338 -5.67 35.13 -11.08
C ALA A 338 -6.27 34.66 -9.75
N LEU A 339 -7.59 34.74 -9.58
CA LEU A 339 -8.27 34.28 -8.36
C LEU A 339 -8.07 32.78 -8.12
N ALA A 340 -8.07 31.98 -9.19
CA ALA A 340 -7.83 30.53 -9.09
C ALA A 340 -6.40 30.17 -8.64
N VAL A 341 -5.39 30.98 -9.02
CA VAL A 341 -3.98 30.61 -8.85
C VAL A 341 -3.31 31.32 -7.68
N LEU A 342 -3.74 32.54 -7.33
CA LEU A 342 -3.09 33.33 -6.27
C LEU A 342 -3.25 32.71 -4.88
N SER A 343 -4.27 31.88 -4.67
CA SER A 343 -4.48 31.05 -3.47
C SER A 343 -3.66 29.75 -3.46
N GLY A 344 -3.00 29.40 -4.57
CA GLY A 344 -2.28 28.14 -4.74
C GLY A 344 -0.84 28.14 -4.18
N THR A 345 -0.17 26.99 -4.28
CA THR A 345 1.19 26.80 -3.72
C THR A 345 2.33 27.12 -4.69
N SER A 346 2.04 27.33 -5.99
CA SER A 346 3.07 27.55 -7.01
C SER A 346 3.62 28.98 -7.01
N LYS A 347 4.74 29.17 -6.31
CA LYS A 347 5.43 30.47 -6.22
C LYS A 347 5.74 31.12 -7.59
N PRO A 348 6.29 30.40 -8.59
CA PRO A 348 6.61 31.01 -9.88
C PRO A 348 5.36 31.49 -10.64
N LEU A 349 4.26 30.72 -10.59
CA LEU A 349 3.01 31.09 -11.26
C LEU A 349 2.35 32.29 -10.60
N ARG A 350 2.32 32.33 -9.27
CA ARG A 350 1.79 33.48 -8.51
C ARG A 350 2.51 34.77 -8.90
N ARG A 351 3.84 34.76 -8.94
CA ARG A 351 4.64 35.92 -9.38
C ARG A 351 4.33 36.34 -10.82
N THR A 352 4.21 35.36 -11.72
CA THR A 352 3.91 35.61 -13.14
C THR A 352 2.53 36.24 -13.29
N LEU A 353 1.53 35.76 -12.55
CA LEU A 353 0.18 36.31 -12.60
C LEU A 353 0.05 37.66 -11.92
N LEU A 354 0.74 37.91 -10.80
CA LEU A 354 0.81 39.24 -10.20
C LEU A 354 1.36 40.25 -11.22
N ALA A 355 2.43 39.90 -11.94
CA ALA A 355 2.95 40.75 -13.01
C ALA A 355 1.95 40.94 -14.16
N ALA A 356 1.25 39.88 -14.59
CA ALA A 356 0.24 39.96 -15.64
C ALA A 356 -0.96 40.85 -15.24
N CYS A 357 -1.36 40.83 -13.96
CA CYS A 357 -2.47 41.62 -13.42
C CYS A 357 -2.22 43.13 -13.45
N ALA A 358 -0.98 43.59 -13.61
CA ALA A 358 -0.66 45.02 -13.69
C ALA A 358 -1.36 45.75 -14.85
N ARG A 359 -1.80 45.02 -15.89
CA ARG A 359 -2.57 45.60 -17.00
C ARG A 359 -4.04 45.83 -16.68
N ILE A 360 -4.56 45.25 -15.60
CA ILE A 360 -5.96 45.39 -15.19
C ILE A 360 -6.14 46.82 -14.67
N THR A 361 -7.02 47.57 -15.31
CA THR A 361 -7.25 48.99 -14.99
C THR A 361 -8.28 49.21 -13.90
N ARG A 362 -9.19 48.25 -13.69
CA ARG A 362 -10.24 48.27 -12.67
C ARG A 362 -10.33 46.89 -12.00
N PRO A 363 -9.48 46.59 -11.01
CA PRO A 363 -9.50 45.30 -10.32
C PRO A 363 -10.79 45.15 -9.49
N SER A 364 -11.31 43.93 -9.38
CA SER A 364 -12.39 43.61 -8.45
C SER A 364 -11.90 43.67 -7.01
N ASP A 365 -12.80 43.92 -6.05
CA ASP A 365 -12.41 43.95 -4.63
C ASP A 365 -11.91 42.58 -4.13
N GLU A 366 -12.41 41.49 -4.70
CA GLU A 366 -11.94 40.13 -4.43
C GLU A 366 -10.48 39.92 -4.90
N LEU A 367 -10.15 40.40 -6.11
CA LEU A 367 -8.76 40.33 -6.61
C LEU A 367 -7.84 41.20 -5.76
N VAL A 368 -8.28 42.39 -5.36
CA VAL A 368 -7.49 43.24 -4.46
C VAL A 368 -7.24 42.56 -3.13
N ALA A 369 -8.25 41.94 -2.53
CA ALA A 369 -8.08 41.20 -1.26
C ALA A 369 -7.07 40.06 -1.40
N MET A 370 -7.11 39.31 -2.51
CA MET A 370 -6.17 38.22 -2.77
C MET A 370 -4.72 38.73 -2.98
N VAL A 371 -4.56 39.88 -3.65
CA VAL A 371 -3.25 40.52 -3.81
C VAL A 371 -2.74 41.09 -2.48
N ASP A 372 -3.64 41.57 -1.62
CA ASP A 372 -3.28 42.02 -0.26
C ASP A 372 -2.78 40.86 0.61
N VAL A 373 -3.40 39.68 0.54
CA VAL A 373 -2.87 38.45 1.15
C VAL A 373 -1.50 38.10 0.55
N ALA A 374 -1.34 38.18 -0.77
CA ALA A 374 -0.04 37.92 -1.41
C ALA A 374 1.04 38.94 -1.02
N ALA A 375 0.68 40.18 -0.68
CA ALA A 375 1.60 41.20 -0.19
C ALA A 375 2.17 40.89 1.22
N ALA A 376 1.48 40.02 1.97
CA ALA A 376 1.88 39.52 3.28
C ALA A 376 2.50 38.11 3.25
N ASP A 377 2.76 37.56 2.07
CA ASP A 377 3.28 36.19 1.90
C ASP A 377 4.69 36.00 2.51
N ASP A 378 4.96 34.80 3.03
CA ASP A 378 6.29 34.40 3.54
C ASP A 378 7.38 34.51 2.47
N ASP A 379 7.05 34.33 1.19
CA ASP A 379 8.01 34.45 0.10
C ASP A 379 8.29 35.92 -0.22
N PRO A 380 9.53 36.41 -0.02
CA PRO A 380 9.84 37.83 -0.20
C PRO A 380 9.61 38.31 -1.64
N GLY A 381 9.68 37.39 -2.62
CA GLY A 381 9.43 37.72 -4.01
C GLY A 381 7.96 37.86 -4.35
N ILE A 382 7.09 37.08 -3.72
CA ILE A 382 5.62 37.20 -3.85
C ILE A 382 5.14 38.43 -3.09
N ALA A 383 5.60 38.61 -1.84
CA ALA A 383 5.27 39.76 -1.01
C ALA A 383 5.60 41.08 -1.71
N GLN A 384 6.78 41.19 -2.32
CA GLN A 384 7.15 42.39 -3.06
C GLN A 384 6.28 42.60 -4.31
N ALA A 385 6.05 41.54 -5.10
CA ALA A 385 5.20 41.63 -6.28
C ALA A 385 3.74 42.02 -5.95
N GLY A 386 3.21 41.55 -4.83
CA GLY A 386 1.89 41.95 -4.33
C GLY A 386 1.85 43.44 -3.93
N LYS A 387 2.85 43.92 -3.19
CA LYS A 387 2.98 45.34 -2.82
C LYS A 387 3.10 46.25 -4.04
N ASP A 388 3.93 45.87 -5.01
CA ASP A 388 4.12 46.63 -6.24
C ASP A 388 2.82 46.73 -7.05
N LEU A 389 2.05 45.64 -7.11
CA LEU A 389 0.76 45.61 -7.80
C LEU A 389 -0.31 46.46 -7.11
N LEU A 390 -0.42 46.39 -5.77
CA LEU A 390 -1.32 47.26 -5.02
C LEU A 390 -0.98 48.74 -5.22
N ALA A 391 0.31 49.08 -5.19
CA ALA A 391 0.77 50.43 -5.45
C ALA A 391 0.42 50.89 -6.87
N ALA A 392 0.54 50.01 -7.87
CA ALA A 392 0.12 50.30 -9.25
C ALA A 392 -1.39 50.56 -9.38
N TRP A 393 -2.21 49.95 -8.50
CA TRP A 393 -3.65 50.22 -8.37
C TRP A 393 -3.99 51.36 -7.42
N GLY A 394 -3.00 52.03 -6.84
CA GLY A 394 -3.19 53.14 -5.90
C GLY A 394 -3.72 52.73 -4.53
N ARG A 395 -3.41 51.50 -4.07
CA ARG A 395 -3.77 50.96 -2.75
C ARG A 395 -2.52 50.59 -1.95
N ASP A 396 -2.60 50.64 -0.63
CA ASP A 396 -1.53 50.19 0.28
C ASP A 396 -1.84 48.78 0.80
N ALA A 397 -0.82 48.00 1.14
CA ALA A 397 -0.98 46.67 1.73
C ALA A 397 -1.46 46.75 3.19
N THR A 398 -2.47 45.97 3.55
CA THR A 398 -3.14 46.01 4.85
C THR A 398 -3.10 44.70 5.64
N ALA A 399 -2.85 43.55 4.99
CA ALA A 399 -2.86 42.25 5.66
C ALA A 399 -1.61 41.98 6.53
N THR A 400 -1.82 41.55 7.78
CA THR A 400 -0.92 40.68 8.55
C THR A 400 -1.79 39.51 8.97
N VAL A 401 -1.77 38.41 8.22
CA VAL A 401 -2.72 37.31 8.47
C VAL A 401 -2.22 36.51 9.65
N VAL A 402 -2.98 36.52 10.75
CA VAL A 402 -2.84 35.56 11.85
C VAL A 402 -3.83 34.44 11.56
N HIS A 403 -3.31 33.25 11.28
CA HIS A 403 -4.05 32.06 10.88
C HIS A 403 -4.63 31.28 12.07
N GLY A 404 -4.28 31.66 13.30
CA GLY A 404 -4.75 30.96 14.50
C GLY A 404 -4.05 29.60 14.65
N LEU A 405 -2.78 29.52 14.27
CA LEU A 405 -2.02 28.26 14.31
C LEU A 405 -1.73 27.79 15.74
N TRP A 406 -1.85 28.69 16.72
CA TRP A 406 -1.70 28.38 18.14
C TRP A 406 -3.04 27.95 18.74
N ARG A 407 -3.15 26.67 19.13
CA ARG A 407 -4.29 26.12 19.87
C ARG A 407 -3.83 25.23 21.02
N GLU A 408 -4.75 24.88 21.91
CA GLU A 408 -4.56 23.83 22.91
C GLU A 408 -4.98 22.46 22.34
N PRO A 409 -4.43 21.33 22.85
CA PRO A 409 -4.89 20.02 22.44
C PRO A 409 -6.38 19.86 22.80
N THR A 410 -7.14 19.20 21.93
CA THR A 410 -8.59 19.04 22.13
C THR A 410 -8.94 18.17 23.34
N GLY A 411 -8.05 17.26 23.74
CA GLY A 411 -8.30 16.26 24.77
C GLY A 411 -9.36 15.23 24.37
N ALA A 412 -9.63 15.10 23.06
CA ALA A 412 -10.63 14.19 22.55
C ALA A 412 -10.22 12.74 22.84
N ALA A 413 -11.09 12.01 23.53
CA ALA A 413 -10.92 10.57 23.64
C ALA A 413 -11.11 9.96 22.24
N PRO A 414 -10.26 9.00 21.83
CA PRO A 414 -10.45 8.33 20.57
C PRO A 414 -11.79 7.60 20.56
N GLU A 415 -12.54 7.74 19.46
CA GLU A 415 -13.82 7.07 19.31
C GLU A 415 -13.61 5.56 19.17
N PRO A 416 -14.47 4.73 19.79
CA PRO A 416 -14.41 3.29 19.57
C PRO A 416 -14.68 2.98 18.09
N PRO A 417 -14.18 1.85 17.59
CA PRO A 417 -14.40 1.46 16.21
C PRO A 417 -15.90 1.37 15.90
N ALA A 418 -16.31 1.93 14.76
CA ALA A 418 -17.69 1.83 14.26
C ALA A 418 -18.05 0.41 13.75
N TRP A 419 -17.14 -0.56 13.92
CA TRP A 419 -17.30 -1.93 13.45
C TRP A 419 -18.32 -2.71 14.29
N GLN A 420 -19.09 -3.58 13.64
CA GLN A 420 -19.97 -4.53 14.30
C GLN A 420 -19.79 -5.92 13.71
N PRO A 421 -19.76 -6.98 14.56
CA PRO A 421 -19.71 -8.36 14.09
C PRO A 421 -20.87 -8.66 13.14
N ARG A 422 -20.56 -9.15 11.94
CA ARG A 422 -21.58 -9.55 10.96
C ARG A 422 -21.18 -10.82 10.21
N VAL A 423 -22.18 -11.62 9.88
CA VAL A 423 -22.06 -12.75 8.95
C VAL A 423 -22.14 -12.20 7.54
N LEU A 424 -21.13 -12.44 6.72
CA LEU A 424 -21.05 -11.92 5.36
C LEU A 424 -21.91 -12.77 4.41
N ASP A 425 -22.66 -12.10 3.54
CA ASP A 425 -23.23 -12.72 2.33
C ASP A 425 -22.15 -12.85 1.24
N GLU A 426 -22.46 -13.51 0.12
CA GLU A 426 -21.47 -13.70 -0.96
C GLU A 426 -20.87 -12.39 -1.51
N PRO A 427 -21.65 -11.34 -1.82
CA PRO A 427 -21.09 -10.06 -2.24
C PRO A 427 -20.21 -9.40 -1.17
N SER A 428 -20.64 -9.40 0.09
CA SER A 428 -19.84 -8.79 1.17
C SER A 428 -18.56 -9.57 1.44
N LEU A 429 -18.56 -10.89 1.25
CA LEU A 429 -17.37 -11.72 1.38
C LEU A 429 -16.34 -11.37 0.31
N HIS A 430 -16.77 -11.19 -0.93
CA HIS A 430 -15.94 -10.70 -2.03
C HIS A 430 -15.35 -9.31 -1.74
N GLU A 431 -16.19 -8.37 -1.28
CA GLU A 431 -15.75 -7.02 -0.90
C GLU A 431 -14.75 -7.03 0.27
N THR A 432 -14.97 -7.87 1.28
CA THR A 432 -14.06 -8.04 2.41
C THR A 432 -12.70 -8.57 1.94
N LEU A 433 -12.67 -9.60 1.08
CA LEU A 433 -11.42 -10.16 0.55
C LEU A 433 -10.66 -9.15 -0.34
N LEU A 434 -11.36 -8.42 -1.22
CA LEU A 434 -10.78 -7.31 -1.96
C LEU A 434 -10.26 -6.21 -1.03
N GLY A 435 -10.93 -5.92 0.07
CA GLY A 435 -10.46 -4.94 1.04
C GLY A 435 -9.12 -5.31 1.67
N ILE A 436 -8.83 -6.61 1.86
CA ILE A 436 -7.55 -7.09 2.39
C ILE A 436 -6.41 -6.78 1.40
N THR A 437 -6.64 -6.79 0.09
CA THR A 437 -5.56 -6.60 -0.90
C THR A 437 -5.02 -5.16 -0.96
N TRP A 438 -5.75 -4.19 -0.41
CA TRP A 438 -5.41 -2.75 -0.52
C TRP A 438 -5.13 -2.05 0.82
N SER A 439 -5.29 -2.75 1.94
CA SER A 439 -5.28 -2.14 3.27
C SER A 439 -3.95 -2.37 3.99
N LEU A 440 -3.18 -1.31 4.21
CA LEU A 440 -2.00 -1.33 5.10
C LEU A 440 -2.39 -1.10 6.57
N ASP A 441 -3.63 -0.64 6.82
CA ASP A 441 -4.07 -0.26 8.15
C ASP A 441 -4.30 -1.50 9.06
N PRO A 442 -3.78 -1.48 10.31
CA PRO A 442 -3.92 -2.60 11.26
C PRO A 442 -5.38 -2.95 11.61
N GLU A 443 -6.20 -1.94 11.90
CA GLU A 443 -7.55 -2.12 12.43
C GLU A 443 -8.53 -2.75 11.40
N PRO A 444 -8.61 -2.28 10.14
CA PRO A 444 -9.40 -2.96 9.12
C PRO A 444 -8.97 -4.42 8.89
N SER A 445 -7.68 -4.75 9.03
CA SER A 445 -7.19 -6.12 8.86
C SER A 445 -7.71 -7.06 9.97
N GLU A 446 -7.77 -6.58 11.22
CA GLU A 446 -8.38 -7.30 12.35
C GLU A 446 -9.86 -7.60 12.13
N PHE A 447 -10.62 -6.59 11.69
CA PHE A 447 -12.06 -6.73 11.49
C PHE A 447 -12.40 -7.68 10.36
N ARG A 448 -11.64 -7.64 9.27
CA ARG A 448 -11.83 -8.58 8.16
C ARG A 448 -11.52 -10.01 8.58
N LEU A 449 -10.44 -10.25 9.33
CA LEU A 449 -10.15 -11.57 9.89
C LEU A 449 -11.30 -12.07 10.78
N ALA A 450 -11.83 -11.21 11.65
CA ALA A 450 -12.96 -11.54 12.51
C ALA A 450 -14.23 -11.88 11.72
N GLU A 451 -14.55 -11.10 10.68
CA GLU A 451 -15.70 -11.37 9.80
C GLU A 451 -15.56 -12.70 9.06
N LEU A 452 -14.36 -13.07 8.61
CA LEU A 452 -14.12 -14.38 7.98
C LEU A 452 -14.41 -15.53 8.96
N VAL A 453 -13.95 -15.41 10.21
CA VAL A 453 -14.19 -16.42 11.26
C VAL A 453 -15.69 -16.55 11.59
N ILE A 454 -16.36 -15.43 11.85
CA ILE A 454 -17.80 -15.39 12.17
C ILE A 454 -18.63 -15.95 11.00
N THR A 455 -18.26 -15.60 9.77
CA THR A 455 -18.94 -16.08 8.57
C THR A 455 -18.77 -17.59 8.41
N ALA A 456 -17.57 -18.13 8.62
CA ALA A 456 -17.34 -19.57 8.58
C ALA A 456 -18.10 -20.32 9.68
N ALA A 457 -18.19 -19.77 10.89
CA ALA A 457 -18.97 -20.36 11.99
C ALA A 457 -20.47 -20.46 11.64
N ALA A 458 -21.02 -19.44 10.98
CA ALA A 458 -22.44 -19.39 10.63
C ALA A 458 -22.81 -20.14 9.34
N ARG A 459 -21.92 -20.10 8.32
CA ARG A 459 -22.22 -20.60 6.96
C ARG A 459 -21.41 -21.84 6.58
N GLY A 460 -20.47 -22.26 7.41
CA GLY A 460 -19.56 -23.37 7.17
C GLY A 460 -18.21 -22.93 6.58
N ARG A 461 -17.17 -23.71 6.89
CA ARG A 461 -15.78 -23.48 6.45
C ARG A 461 -15.64 -23.31 4.94
N ASP A 462 -16.27 -24.20 4.18
CA ASP A 462 -16.08 -24.29 2.73
C ASP A 462 -16.52 -23.02 2.00
N VAL A 463 -17.55 -22.32 2.52
CA VAL A 463 -18.02 -21.04 1.94
C VAL A 463 -16.91 -19.98 1.92
N VAL A 464 -16.11 -19.90 2.99
CA VAL A 464 -15.02 -18.93 3.10
C VAL A 464 -13.80 -19.40 2.30
N VAL A 465 -13.47 -20.68 2.34
CA VAL A 465 -12.36 -21.27 1.58
C VAL A 465 -12.57 -21.09 0.07
N ASP A 466 -13.77 -21.37 -0.43
CA ASP A 466 -14.10 -21.24 -1.85
C ASP A 466 -14.05 -19.79 -2.30
N ALA A 467 -14.47 -18.84 -1.47
CA ALA A 467 -14.34 -17.42 -1.76
C ALA A 467 -12.88 -16.96 -1.80
N ILE A 468 -12.05 -17.38 -0.83
CA ILE A 468 -10.60 -17.10 -0.84
C ILE A 468 -9.96 -17.61 -2.14
N ARG A 469 -10.26 -18.85 -2.54
CA ARG A 469 -9.74 -19.43 -3.80
C ARG A 469 -10.27 -18.76 -5.06
N ALA A 470 -11.49 -18.21 -5.00
CA ALA A 470 -12.09 -17.53 -6.15
C ALA A 470 -11.52 -16.12 -6.35
N ASP A 471 -11.23 -15.42 -5.25
CA ASP A 471 -10.99 -13.97 -5.25
C ASP A 471 -9.53 -13.57 -4.97
N ILE A 472 -8.75 -14.42 -4.31
CA ILE A 472 -7.34 -14.15 -4.01
C ILE A 472 -6.45 -14.88 -5.02
N GLU A 473 -5.88 -14.12 -5.96
CA GLU A 473 -4.85 -14.61 -6.88
C GLU A 473 -3.48 -14.77 -6.18
N SER A 474 -2.57 -15.54 -6.79
CA SER A 474 -1.21 -15.76 -6.27
C SER A 474 -0.55 -14.43 -5.91
N PRO A 475 -0.21 -14.21 -4.63
CA PRO A 475 0.40 -12.95 -4.23
C PRO A 475 1.79 -12.82 -4.87
N SER A 476 2.05 -11.68 -5.52
CA SER A 476 3.43 -11.30 -5.84
C SER A 476 4.18 -11.02 -4.54
N SER A 477 5.52 -11.01 -4.59
CA SER A 477 6.43 -10.91 -3.44
C SER A 477 6.34 -9.60 -2.61
N ILE A 478 5.30 -8.78 -2.81
CA ILE A 478 5.08 -7.47 -2.17
C ILE A 478 3.76 -7.46 -1.35
N ASN A 479 3.04 -8.57 -1.26
CA ASN A 479 1.71 -8.57 -0.64
C ASN A 479 1.71 -8.79 0.90
N LEU A 480 0.89 -7.98 1.57
CA LEU A 480 0.48 -7.98 2.99
C LEU A 480 0.37 -9.40 3.62
N SER A 481 0.89 -9.60 4.85
CA SER A 481 0.94 -10.94 5.49
C SER A 481 -0.43 -11.63 5.58
N LEU A 482 -1.52 -10.90 5.84
CA LEU A 482 -2.86 -11.54 5.89
C LEU A 482 -3.23 -12.18 4.55
N LEU A 483 -3.05 -11.45 3.43
CA LEU A 483 -3.38 -11.94 2.09
C LEU A 483 -2.53 -13.16 1.73
N ARG A 484 -1.22 -13.08 2.03
CA ARG A 484 -0.28 -14.18 1.80
C ARG A 484 -0.67 -15.42 2.59
N LEU A 485 -0.99 -15.28 3.88
CA LEU A 485 -1.41 -16.41 4.72
C LEU A 485 -2.73 -17.01 4.25
N LEU A 486 -3.72 -16.20 3.89
CA LEU A 486 -5.00 -16.68 3.35
C LEU A 486 -4.79 -17.51 2.08
N TRP A 487 -3.98 -17.02 1.14
CA TRP A 487 -3.67 -17.72 -0.09
C TRP A 487 -2.91 -19.03 0.14
N LEU A 488 -1.84 -18.99 0.94
CA LEU A 488 -1.02 -20.17 1.27
C LEU A 488 -1.85 -21.25 1.96
N TRP A 489 -2.69 -20.85 2.91
CA TRP A 489 -3.54 -21.74 3.68
C TRP A 489 -4.66 -22.36 2.82
N ALA A 490 -5.39 -21.54 2.06
CA ALA A 490 -6.52 -22.04 1.26
C ALA A 490 -6.08 -22.99 0.13
N ASN A 491 -4.85 -22.86 -0.36
CA ASN A 491 -4.29 -23.68 -1.44
C ASN A 491 -3.39 -24.83 -0.96
N ASP A 492 -3.33 -25.11 0.35
CA ASP A 492 -2.52 -26.18 0.95
C ASP A 492 -1.00 -26.05 0.64
N HIS A 493 -0.53 -24.82 0.42
CA HIS A 493 0.88 -24.52 0.14
C HIS A 493 1.73 -24.43 1.41
N LEU A 494 1.11 -24.38 2.60
CA LEU A 494 1.83 -24.42 3.89
C LEU A 494 2.59 -25.74 4.11
N ALA A 495 2.15 -26.85 3.52
CA ALA A 495 2.80 -28.16 3.64
C ALA A 495 4.02 -28.32 2.70
N ASN A 496 4.09 -27.55 1.62
CA ASN A 496 5.20 -27.53 0.66
C ASN A 496 5.48 -26.09 0.18
N PRO A 497 5.95 -25.20 1.07
CA PRO A 497 6.29 -23.83 0.71
C PRO A 497 7.51 -23.83 -0.24
N LEU A 498 7.46 -23.01 -1.28
CA LEU A 498 8.66 -22.66 -2.05
C LEU A 498 9.70 -22.06 -1.09
N GLU A 499 10.99 -22.15 -1.42
CA GLU A 499 12.06 -21.62 -0.53
C GLU A 499 11.87 -20.12 -0.20
N SER A 500 11.33 -19.33 -1.13
CA SER A 500 10.97 -17.91 -0.90
C SER A 500 9.67 -17.71 -0.10
N ASP A 501 8.85 -18.75 0.05
CA ASP A 501 7.48 -18.67 0.58
C ASP A 501 7.30 -19.30 1.96
N ARG A 502 8.40 -19.72 2.60
CA ARG A 502 8.37 -20.31 3.94
C ARG A 502 8.06 -19.24 5.00
N PRO A 503 6.96 -19.39 5.77
CA PRO A 503 6.80 -18.64 7.01
C PRO A 503 7.98 -18.97 7.94
N GLY A 504 8.72 -17.95 8.40
CA GLY A 504 9.86 -18.13 9.30
C GLY A 504 11.20 -18.52 8.64
N ASP A 505 11.37 -18.40 7.32
CA ASP A 505 12.72 -18.52 6.71
C ASP A 505 13.62 -17.40 7.25
N PRO A 506 14.84 -17.67 7.76
CA PRO A 506 15.75 -16.63 8.26
C PRO A 506 16.12 -15.54 7.24
N HIS A 507 15.85 -15.72 5.95
CA HIS A 507 15.98 -14.67 4.92
C HIS A 507 14.69 -13.84 4.69
N THR A 508 13.56 -14.20 5.31
CA THR A 508 12.24 -13.52 5.22
C THR A 508 11.49 -13.36 6.57
N SER A 509 12.09 -13.78 7.69
CA SER A 509 11.42 -13.86 9.00
C SER A 509 11.44 -12.52 9.72
N TYR A 510 10.25 -12.01 10.02
CA TYR A 510 10.00 -10.85 10.88
C TYR A 510 9.71 -11.33 12.31
N PRO A 511 10.64 -11.17 13.28
CA PRO A 511 10.53 -11.81 14.58
C PRO A 511 9.23 -11.50 15.36
N LEU A 512 8.71 -10.27 15.28
CA LEU A 512 7.45 -9.92 15.94
C LEU A 512 6.23 -10.48 15.19
N GLY A 513 6.31 -10.56 13.85
CA GLY A 513 5.25 -11.07 12.98
C GLY A 513 4.89 -12.54 13.21
N GLU A 514 5.81 -13.33 13.78
CA GLU A 514 5.59 -14.76 14.02
C GLU A 514 4.35 -15.05 14.89
N LEU A 515 4.13 -14.26 15.95
CA LEU A 515 2.93 -14.40 16.79
C LEU A 515 1.64 -14.15 15.99
N ASN A 516 1.64 -13.10 15.15
CA ASN A 516 0.46 -12.77 14.35
C ASN A 516 0.20 -13.85 13.30
N ASN A 517 1.25 -14.36 12.66
CA ASN A 517 1.15 -15.45 11.69
C ASN A 517 0.58 -16.72 12.34
N GLN A 518 1.11 -17.12 13.51
CA GLN A 518 0.60 -18.28 14.26
C GLN A 518 -0.87 -18.10 14.66
N ARG A 519 -1.25 -16.89 15.10
CA ARG A 519 -2.63 -16.55 15.44
C ARG A 519 -3.56 -16.69 14.23
N VAL A 520 -3.21 -16.06 13.11
CA VAL A 520 -4.00 -16.12 11.88
C VAL A 520 -4.16 -17.56 11.42
N LEU A 521 -3.08 -18.33 11.34
CA LEU A 521 -3.13 -19.73 10.91
C LEU A 521 -3.99 -20.60 11.84
N SER A 522 -3.86 -20.42 13.16
CA SER A 522 -4.69 -21.16 14.13
C SER A 522 -6.19 -20.85 13.96
N LEU A 523 -6.53 -19.58 13.69
CA LEU A 523 -7.91 -19.16 13.42
C LEU A 523 -8.44 -19.73 12.10
N LEU A 524 -7.60 -19.75 11.05
CA LEU A 524 -7.95 -20.33 9.77
C LEU A 524 -8.19 -21.84 9.88
N ASP A 525 -7.33 -22.57 10.59
CA ASP A 525 -7.52 -24.00 10.87
C ASP A 525 -8.78 -24.27 11.69
N GLY A 526 -9.15 -23.32 12.56
CA GLY A 526 -10.37 -23.32 13.37
C GLY A 526 -11.65 -22.90 12.64
N LEU A 527 -11.62 -22.53 11.35
CA LEU A 527 -12.81 -22.05 10.64
C LEU A 527 -13.96 -23.06 10.67
N GLY A 528 -15.15 -22.57 11.02
CA GLY A 528 -16.37 -23.37 11.22
C GLY A 528 -16.49 -24.01 12.61
N ARG A 529 -15.40 -24.09 13.39
CA ARG A 529 -15.40 -24.54 14.79
C ARG A 529 -15.33 -23.36 15.77
N VAL A 530 -14.48 -22.39 15.48
CA VAL A 530 -14.28 -21.20 16.30
C VAL A 530 -15.44 -20.23 16.06
N PRO A 531 -16.20 -19.81 17.09
CA PRO A 531 -17.39 -18.97 16.89
C PRO A 531 -17.06 -17.51 16.60
N THR A 532 -15.97 -16.99 17.17
CA THR A 532 -15.51 -15.60 17.03
C THR A 532 -14.02 -15.54 17.38
N VAL A 533 -13.32 -14.48 16.99
CA VAL A 533 -11.95 -14.21 17.44
C VAL A 533 -12.00 -13.55 18.82
N LEU A 534 -11.26 -14.06 19.82
CA LEU A 534 -11.27 -13.52 21.19
C LEU A 534 -10.61 -12.14 21.25
N SER A 535 -9.55 -11.96 20.48
CA SER A 535 -8.71 -10.76 20.56
C SER A 535 -9.21 -9.55 19.76
N THR A 536 -10.26 -9.66 18.93
CA THR A 536 -10.73 -8.56 18.09
C THR A 536 -10.98 -7.28 18.90
N PRO A 537 -10.44 -6.11 18.52
CA PRO A 537 -10.64 -4.93 19.33
C PRO A 537 -12.11 -4.48 19.31
N ASP A 538 -12.62 -4.01 20.44
CA ASP A 538 -13.94 -3.35 20.56
C ASP A 538 -13.83 -1.91 21.09
N GLU A 539 -12.64 -1.54 21.56
CA GLU A 539 -12.28 -0.18 21.93
C GLU A 539 -11.30 0.40 20.91
N ALA A 540 -11.13 1.72 20.94
CA ALA A 540 -10.15 2.39 20.11
C ALA A 540 -8.73 1.89 20.37
N MET A 541 -7.79 2.20 19.46
CA MET A 541 -6.36 1.93 19.66
C MET A 541 -6.02 0.44 19.79
N MET A 542 -6.79 -0.41 19.11
CA MET A 542 -6.62 -1.87 19.11
C MET A 542 -6.82 -2.51 20.49
N ARG A 543 -7.61 -1.89 21.37
CA ARG A 543 -7.87 -2.38 22.74
C ARG A 543 -9.09 -3.28 22.82
N LEU A 544 -9.10 -4.07 23.88
CA LEU A 544 -10.17 -5.00 24.21
C LEU A 544 -10.74 -4.68 25.59
N SER A 545 -12.06 -4.52 25.66
CA SER A 545 -12.77 -4.39 26.92
C SER A 545 -12.99 -5.75 27.59
N TRP A 546 -12.99 -5.76 28.92
CA TRP A 546 -13.29 -6.97 29.70
C TRP A 546 -14.71 -7.51 29.43
N GLN A 547 -15.65 -6.63 29.09
CA GLN A 547 -17.03 -7.02 28.75
C GLN A 547 -17.06 -7.78 27.42
N ALA A 548 -16.40 -7.26 26.38
CA ALA A 548 -16.34 -7.93 25.09
C ALA A 548 -15.63 -9.30 25.19
N LEU A 549 -14.56 -9.40 25.98
CA LEU A 549 -13.94 -10.70 26.25
C LEU A 549 -14.93 -11.67 26.92
N GLN A 550 -15.65 -11.23 27.95
CA GLN A 550 -16.62 -12.08 28.65
C GLN A 550 -17.72 -12.58 27.70
N ASP A 551 -18.25 -11.71 26.85
CA ASP A 551 -19.29 -12.05 25.88
C ASP A 551 -18.78 -13.07 24.85
N ARG A 552 -17.53 -12.95 24.41
CA ARG A 552 -16.91 -13.90 23.49
C ARG A 552 -16.59 -15.23 24.16
N VAL A 553 -16.13 -15.24 25.42
CA VAL A 553 -15.94 -16.48 26.19
C VAL A 553 -17.27 -17.22 26.37
N ALA A 554 -18.39 -16.51 26.55
CA ALA A 554 -19.70 -17.13 26.57
C ALA A 554 -20.04 -17.81 25.23
N GLN A 555 -19.73 -17.18 24.09
CA GLN A 555 -19.92 -17.78 22.77
C GLN A 555 -19.07 -19.05 22.57
N TYR A 556 -17.82 -19.06 23.05
CA TYR A 556 -16.97 -20.26 23.02
C TYR A 556 -17.55 -21.40 23.87
N ARG A 557 -18.09 -21.09 25.06
CA ARG A 557 -18.77 -22.08 25.92
C ARG A 557 -20.04 -22.62 25.26
N ASP A 558 -20.84 -21.76 24.64
CA ASP A 558 -22.06 -22.16 23.93
C ASP A 558 -21.74 -23.06 22.71
N ALA A 559 -20.58 -22.87 22.09
CA ALA A 559 -20.09 -23.67 20.97
C ALA A 559 -19.28 -24.91 21.39
N ASP A 560 -19.11 -25.18 22.70
CA ASP A 560 -18.26 -26.26 23.25
C ASP A 560 -16.84 -26.27 22.63
N CYS A 561 -16.24 -25.08 22.53
CA CYS A 561 -14.97 -24.86 21.84
C CYS A 561 -13.91 -24.35 22.81
N ALA A 562 -12.69 -24.88 22.73
CA ALA A 562 -11.54 -24.36 23.44
C ALA A 562 -10.99 -23.09 22.76
N ALA A 563 -10.42 -22.18 23.56
CA ALA A 563 -9.68 -21.03 23.07
C ALA A 563 -8.37 -21.45 22.39
N LEU A 564 -7.87 -20.61 21.49
CA LEU A 564 -6.60 -20.82 20.79
C LEU A 564 -5.47 -20.06 21.49
N ALA A 565 -4.35 -20.73 21.78
CA ALA A 565 -3.24 -20.16 22.54
C ALA A 565 -2.71 -18.82 21.97
N ALA A 566 -2.44 -18.75 20.66
CA ALA A 566 -1.94 -17.53 20.01
C ALA A 566 -2.97 -16.38 20.02
N ASP A 567 -4.27 -16.69 19.97
CA ASP A 567 -5.33 -15.68 20.07
C ASP A 567 -5.50 -15.18 21.52
N VAL A 568 -5.33 -16.06 22.51
CA VAL A 568 -5.27 -15.68 23.93
C VAL A 568 -4.08 -14.76 24.19
N ALA A 569 -2.89 -15.05 23.63
CA ALA A 569 -1.72 -14.19 23.77
C ALA A 569 -1.99 -12.75 23.31
N VAL A 570 -2.55 -12.57 22.11
CA VAL A 570 -2.93 -11.24 21.60
C VAL A 570 -4.06 -10.61 22.43
N THR A 571 -5.00 -11.42 22.95
CA THR A 571 -6.04 -10.94 23.87
C THR A 571 -5.43 -10.29 25.10
N LEU A 572 -4.44 -10.93 25.75
CA LEU A 572 -3.74 -10.36 26.91
C LEU A 572 -3.02 -9.06 26.56
N GLY A 573 -2.43 -8.97 25.37
CA GLY A 573 -1.76 -7.75 24.89
C GLY A 573 -2.67 -6.55 24.63
N ARG A 574 -4.00 -6.75 24.60
CA ARG A 574 -5.02 -5.73 24.32
C ARG A 574 -5.89 -5.34 25.53
N LEU A 575 -5.87 -6.13 26.60
CA LEU A 575 -6.61 -5.87 27.83
C LEU A 575 -5.86 -4.87 28.71
N ASP A 576 -6.61 -3.95 29.33
CA ASP A 576 -6.07 -3.12 30.40
C ASP A 576 -6.10 -3.89 31.74
N PRO A 577 -4.93 -4.22 32.34
CA PRO A 577 -4.88 -4.91 33.63
C PRO A 577 -5.46 -4.08 34.79
N GLN A 578 -5.52 -2.74 34.67
CA GLN A 578 -6.08 -1.88 35.73
C GLN A 578 -7.62 -1.92 35.77
N ALA A 579 -8.26 -2.30 34.67
CA ALA A 579 -9.71 -2.42 34.56
C ALA A 579 -10.22 -3.84 34.89
N ALA A 580 -9.34 -4.74 35.34
CA ALA A 580 -9.67 -6.14 35.56
C ALA A 580 -10.77 -6.36 36.62
N PRO A 581 -11.76 -7.23 36.36
CA PRO A 581 -12.76 -7.59 37.35
C PRO A 581 -12.13 -8.43 38.48
N ALA A 582 -12.67 -8.30 39.70
CA ALA A 582 -12.18 -9.04 40.85
C ALA A 582 -12.49 -10.55 40.79
N ASP A 583 -13.55 -10.94 40.07
CA ASP A 583 -13.94 -12.33 39.84
C ASP A 583 -13.63 -12.72 38.40
N LEU A 584 -12.72 -13.68 38.23
CA LEU A 584 -12.31 -14.20 36.92
C LEU A 584 -13.06 -15.47 36.50
N SER A 585 -13.95 -16.01 37.34
CA SER A 585 -14.71 -17.21 37.01
C SER A 585 -15.56 -17.13 35.73
N PRO A 586 -16.08 -15.96 35.28
CA PRO A 586 -16.76 -15.83 33.98
C PRO A 586 -15.88 -16.15 32.77
N PHE A 587 -14.55 -16.12 32.94
CA PHE A 587 -13.55 -16.38 31.90
C PHE A 587 -13.05 -17.83 31.89
N SER A 588 -13.63 -18.72 32.71
CA SER A 588 -13.24 -20.13 32.73
C SER A 588 -13.53 -20.80 31.39
N LEU A 589 -12.46 -21.10 30.65
CA LEU A 589 -12.50 -21.63 29.29
C LEU A 589 -11.24 -22.48 29.03
N PRO A 590 -11.35 -23.72 28.53
CA PRO A 590 -10.19 -24.52 28.15
C PRO A 590 -9.40 -23.85 27.02
N ILE A 591 -8.08 -24.03 27.02
CA ILE A 591 -7.19 -23.57 25.94
C ILE A 591 -6.63 -24.81 25.23
N GLU A 592 -6.69 -24.82 23.90
CA GLU A 592 -6.23 -25.95 23.09
C GLU A 592 -4.73 -26.19 23.27
N GLY A 593 -4.36 -27.42 23.65
CA GLY A 593 -2.96 -27.83 23.84
C GLY A 593 -2.28 -27.26 25.09
N VAL A 594 -3.02 -26.62 26.00
CA VAL A 594 -2.51 -26.00 27.23
C VAL A 594 -3.22 -26.59 28.45
N ASP A 595 -2.47 -26.92 29.50
CA ASP A 595 -3.01 -27.55 30.71
C ASP A 595 -3.86 -26.58 31.56
N SER A 596 -3.57 -25.29 31.49
CA SER A 596 -4.26 -24.24 32.24
C SER A 596 -5.45 -23.64 31.47
N GLY A 597 -6.49 -23.28 32.20
CA GLY A 597 -7.64 -22.54 31.67
C GLY A 597 -7.35 -21.05 31.47
N LEU A 598 -8.20 -20.36 30.71
CA LEU A 598 -8.08 -18.90 30.46
C LEU A 598 -8.14 -18.08 31.75
N ASP A 599 -8.99 -18.42 32.69
CA ASP A 599 -9.09 -17.79 34.01
C ASP A 599 -7.80 -17.93 34.83
N GLU A 600 -7.14 -19.09 34.78
CA GLU A 600 -5.85 -19.33 35.43
C GLU A 600 -4.72 -18.51 34.76
N VAL A 601 -4.72 -18.45 33.43
CA VAL A 601 -3.75 -17.64 32.67
C VAL A 601 -3.95 -16.15 32.95
N LEU A 602 -5.19 -15.66 32.99
CA LEU A 602 -5.52 -14.27 33.34
C LEU A 602 -5.06 -13.93 34.76
N ALA A 603 -5.28 -14.83 35.73
CA ALA A 603 -4.81 -14.65 37.10
C ALA A 603 -3.28 -14.58 37.19
N ALA A 604 -2.58 -15.46 36.46
CA ALA A 604 -1.12 -15.44 36.39
C ALA A 604 -0.60 -14.14 35.72
N TRP A 605 -1.25 -13.70 34.65
CA TRP A 605 -0.91 -12.46 33.94
C TRP A 605 -1.08 -11.23 34.83
N LEU A 606 -2.21 -11.08 35.51
CA LEU A 606 -2.48 -9.94 36.40
C LEU A 606 -1.53 -9.85 37.61
N THR A 607 -0.95 -10.99 38.02
CA THR A 607 -0.03 -11.06 39.17
C THR A 607 1.44 -11.04 38.78
N THR A 608 1.75 -11.12 37.48
CA THR A 608 3.12 -11.10 36.95
C THR A 608 3.38 -9.80 36.20
N PRO A 609 3.89 -8.76 36.88
CA PRO A 609 4.21 -7.51 36.20
C PRO A 609 5.36 -7.71 35.21
N ALA A 610 5.27 -7.08 34.04
CA ALA A 610 6.37 -7.04 33.09
C ALA A 610 7.55 -6.25 33.65
N ALA A 611 8.78 -6.66 33.32
CA ALA A 611 9.97 -5.92 33.72
C ALA A 611 9.96 -4.51 33.10
N PRO A 612 10.56 -3.49 33.74
CA PRO A 612 10.63 -2.15 33.16
C PRO A 612 11.43 -2.19 31.83
N PRO A 613 11.00 -1.46 30.80
CA PRO A 613 11.68 -1.44 29.52
C PRO A 613 13.09 -0.84 29.63
N SER A 614 14.04 -1.41 28.92
CA SER A 614 15.41 -0.91 28.78
C SER A 614 15.95 -1.19 27.38
N LEU A 615 16.89 -0.37 26.92
CA LEU A 615 17.47 -0.48 25.60
C LEU A 615 18.99 -0.60 25.71
N GLU A 616 19.56 -1.59 25.05
CA GLU A 616 20.99 -1.81 24.98
C GLU A 616 21.46 -1.57 23.55
N ILE A 617 22.49 -0.73 23.40
CA ILE A 617 23.18 -0.51 22.11
C ILE A 617 24.36 -1.49 22.07
N GLN A 618 24.37 -2.37 21.08
CA GLN A 618 25.45 -3.31 20.84
C GLN A 618 26.28 -2.89 19.64
N ASP A 619 27.60 -3.09 19.75
CA ASP A 619 28.52 -2.81 18.66
C ASP A 619 28.15 -3.63 17.41
N PRO A 620 28.29 -3.05 16.22
CA PRO A 620 28.00 -3.76 14.99
C PRO A 620 28.89 -5.00 14.83
N PRO A 621 28.37 -6.11 14.27
CA PRO A 621 29.16 -7.30 14.00
C PRO A 621 30.24 -7.10 12.91
N GLN A 622 30.19 -6.00 12.16
CA GLN A 622 31.14 -5.62 11.12
C GLN A 622 31.45 -4.11 11.19
N GLU A 623 32.66 -3.71 10.79
CA GLU A 623 33.18 -2.33 10.94
C GLU A 623 32.34 -1.26 10.19
N ASP A 624 31.58 -1.67 9.15
CA ASP A 624 30.68 -0.81 8.36
C ASP A 624 29.18 -1.03 8.66
N ALA A 625 28.84 -1.88 9.64
CA ALA A 625 27.45 -2.13 10.04
C ALA A 625 27.02 -1.18 11.16
N ARG A 626 25.70 -1.05 11.36
CA ARG A 626 25.13 -0.17 12.39
C ARG A 626 25.11 -0.81 13.77
N PRO A 627 25.14 -0.01 14.85
CA PRO A 627 24.87 -0.52 16.18
C PRO A 627 23.52 -1.24 16.20
N ARG A 628 23.48 -2.41 16.82
CA ARG A 628 22.24 -3.17 17.02
C ARG A 628 21.52 -2.65 18.25
N LEU A 629 20.20 -2.61 18.20
CA LEU A 629 19.38 -2.28 19.35
C LEU A 629 18.78 -3.57 19.92
N VAL A 630 19.04 -3.81 21.21
CA VAL A 630 18.45 -4.91 21.94
C VAL A 630 17.44 -4.37 22.95
N ALA A 631 16.16 -4.66 22.72
CA ALA A 631 15.08 -4.30 23.62
C ALA A 631 14.92 -5.37 24.69
N ARG A 632 14.97 -4.96 25.96
CA ARG A 632 14.75 -5.81 27.13
C ARG A 632 13.64 -5.22 28.00
N GLY A 633 12.98 -6.02 28.81
CA GLY A 633 11.84 -5.58 29.58
C GLY A 633 10.56 -5.52 28.76
N ASN A 634 9.45 -5.27 29.45
CA ASN A 634 8.10 -5.20 28.89
C ASN A 634 7.71 -6.49 28.12
N GLU A 635 8.28 -7.65 28.49
CA GLU A 635 8.03 -8.93 27.84
C GLU A 635 6.65 -9.51 28.21
N ALA A 636 6.01 -10.16 27.25
CA ALA A 636 4.77 -10.89 27.45
C ALA A 636 5.05 -12.27 28.07
N THR A 637 5.59 -12.29 29.29
CA THR A 637 6.12 -13.51 29.95
C THR A 637 5.10 -14.65 30.12
N THR A 638 3.80 -14.33 30.09
CA THR A 638 2.71 -15.32 30.15
C THR A 638 2.54 -16.12 28.85
N HIS A 639 3.19 -15.75 27.75
CA HIS A 639 3.21 -16.56 26.52
C HIS A 639 3.78 -17.97 26.77
N ARG A 640 4.71 -18.11 27.72
CA ARG A 640 5.26 -19.43 28.10
C ARG A 640 4.22 -20.35 28.73
N LEU A 641 3.24 -19.79 29.45
CA LEU A 641 2.12 -20.57 30.00
C LEU A 641 1.20 -21.10 28.88
N LEU A 642 1.17 -20.40 27.75
CA LEU A 642 0.43 -20.77 26.55
C LEU A 642 1.22 -21.71 25.63
N GLY A 643 2.43 -22.12 26.02
CA GLY A 643 3.32 -22.95 25.19
C GLY A 643 3.90 -22.21 23.98
N LEU A 644 3.86 -20.87 23.98
CA LEU A 644 4.38 -20.03 22.91
C LEU A 644 5.79 -19.55 23.25
N SER A 645 6.65 -19.50 22.23
CA SER A 645 7.98 -18.88 22.27
C SER A 645 8.09 -17.97 21.05
N THR A 646 8.22 -16.67 21.31
CA THR A 646 8.06 -15.59 20.35
C THR A 646 9.04 -14.46 20.67
N ALA A 647 9.28 -13.57 19.71
CA ALA A 647 10.07 -12.37 19.99
C ALA A 647 9.42 -11.42 21.02
N TRP A 648 8.17 -11.67 21.42
CA TRP A 648 7.43 -10.89 22.41
C TRP A 648 7.71 -11.31 23.86
N ASP A 649 8.18 -12.54 24.12
CA ASP A 649 8.49 -13.05 25.47
C ASP A 649 9.99 -13.24 25.76
N GLU A 650 10.84 -12.84 24.83
CA GLU A 650 12.31 -12.89 24.89
C GLU A 650 12.92 -11.54 24.51
N ASP A 651 14.20 -11.31 24.83
CA ASP A 651 14.92 -10.11 24.37
C ASP A 651 14.81 -9.94 22.85
N TYR A 652 14.55 -8.72 22.39
CA TYR A 652 14.36 -8.43 20.96
C TYR A 652 15.62 -7.78 20.37
N ASP A 653 16.31 -8.49 19.47
CA ASP A 653 17.48 -7.98 18.72
C ASP A 653 17.07 -7.48 17.33
N SER A 654 17.20 -6.17 17.10
CA SER A 654 16.89 -5.52 15.83
C SER A 654 17.84 -5.88 14.68
N GLY A 655 18.94 -6.59 14.94
CA GLY A 655 20.02 -6.89 13.99
C GLY A 655 19.83 -8.11 13.10
N HIS A 656 18.68 -8.79 13.16
CA HIS A 656 18.37 -9.99 12.35
C HIS A 656 17.70 -9.69 10.99
N SER A 657 17.26 -8.46 10.72
CA SER A 657 16.53 -8.10 9.50
C SER A 657 17.46 -7.64 8.36
N GLY A 658 18.02 -8.60 7.62
CA GLY A 658 18.86 -8.34 6.43
C GLY A 658 18.07 -7.94 5.16
N ALA A 659 16.76 -8.06 5.16
CA ALA A 659 15.89 -7.67 4.04
C ALA A 659 14.46 -7.45 4.56
N SER A 660 13.90 -6.25 4.34
CA SER A 660 12.55 -5.79 4.73
C SER A 660 12.25 -5.74 6.24
N GLY A 661 11.42 -4.75 6.64
CA GLY A 661 11.06 -4.44 8.04
C GLY A 661 9.78 -5.14 8.54
N GLU A 662 9.49 -5.01 9.83
CA GLU A 662 8.25 -5.54 10.44
C GLU A 662 6.99 -4.89 9.82
N GLU A 663 5.88 -5.63 9.78
CA GLU A 663 4.64 -5.08 9.22
C GLU A 663 3.89 -4.16 10.18
N ASP A 664 3.30 -3.09 9.63
CA ASP A 664 2.47 -2.12 10.34
C ASP A 664 1.37 -2.78 11.22
N TRP A 665 0.69 -3.81 10.71
CA TRP A 665 -0.31 -4.57 11.45
C TRP A 665 0.28 -5.31 12.67
N THR A 666 1.46 -5.88 12.53
CA THR A 666 2.18 -6.58 13.61
C THR A 666 2.65 -5.61 14.69
N LEU A 667 3.14 -4.44 14.31
CA LEU A 667 3.65 -3.44 15.24
C LEU A 667 2.56 -2.84 16.12
N ALA A 668 1.32 -2.79 15.61
CA ALA A 668 0.14 -2.35 16.34
C ALA A 668 -0.58 -3.48 17.13
N LEU A 669 -0.10 -4.73 17.03
CA LEU A 669 -0.83 -5.92 17.49
C LEU A 669 -1.14 -5.90 19.00
N MET A 670 -0.16 -5.49 19.81
CA MET A 670 -0.21 -5.50 21.28
C MET A 670 0.04 -4.10 21.87
N PRO A 671 -1.00 -3.26 22.04
CA PRO A 671 -0.88 -1.87 22.48
C PRO A 671 -0.25 -1.67 23.86
N HIS A 672 -0.19 -2.72 24.70
CA HIS A 672 0.47 -2.68 26.01
C HIS A 672 1.93 -3.17 26.01
N HIS A 673 2.45 -3.60 24.84
CA HIS A 673 3.79 -4.18 24.67
C HIS A 673 4.65 -3.46 23.62
N LEU A 674 4.60 -2.12 23.57
CA LEU A 674 5.16 -1.33 22.46
C LEU A 674 6.69 -1.17 22.45
N HIS A 675 7.42 -1.56 23.51
CA HIS A 675 8.87 -1.32 23.57
C HIS A 675 9.66 -1.97 22.41
N ARG A 676 9.21 -3.13 21.93
CA ARG A 676 9.80 -3.84 20.79
C ARG A 676 9.46 -3.16 19.46
N PRO A 677 8.19 -2.85 19.15
CA PRO A 677 7.84 -1.99 18.01
C PRO A 677 8.59 -0.65 17.98
N GLU A 678 8.71 0.03 19.11
CA GLU A 678 9.45 1.29 19.22
C GLU A 678 10.94 1.10 18.88
N THR A 679 11.53 0.00 19.33
CA THR A 679 12.92 -0.36 19.02
C THR A 679 13.10 -0.68 17.54
N ASN A 680 12.16 -1.40 16.94
CA ASN A 680 12.15 -1.72 15.52
C ASN A 680 12.12 -0.43 14.65
N ILE A 681 11.23 0.52 14.95
CA ILE A 681 11.15 1.82 14.23
C ILE A 681 12.50 2.53 14.25
N VAL A 682 13.13 2.65 15.42
CA VAL A 682 14.42 3.35 15.53
C VAL A 682 15.52 2.60 14.78
N ALA A 683 15.56 1.27 14.86
CA ALA A 683 16.56 0.47 14.18
C ALA A 683 16.46 0.57 12.64
N GLU A 684 15.24 0.65 12.11
CA GLU A 684 14.98 0.77 10.67
C GLU A 684 15.26 2.18 10.14
N ASN A 685 15.04 3.21 10.97
CA ASN A 685 15.33 4.58 10.60
C ASN A 685 16.78 4.76 10.15
N HIS A 686 16.95 5.61 9.14
CA HIS A 686 18.20 5.89 8.47
C HIS A 686 18.79 4.69 7.73
N GLY A 687 18.15 3.51 7.66
CA GLY A 687 18.68 2.26 7.11
C GLY A 687 19.07 2.28 5.62
N PHE A 688 19.18 1.11 4.99
CA PHE A 688 19.48 1.02 3.55
C PHE A 688 18.39 1.68 2.70
N TRP A 689 17.15 1.63 3.17
CA TRP A 689 15.99 2.32 2.61
C TRP A 689 15.62 3.51 3.51
N PRO A 690 15.08 4.61 2.94
CA PRO A 690 14.51 5.68 3.75
C PRO A 690 13.42 5.14 4.67
N ALA A 691 13.32 5.69 5.89
CA ALA A 691 12.24 5.38 6.82
C ALA A 691 10.87 5.47 6.14
N PHE A 692 10.01 4.51 6.46
CA PHE A 692 8.61 4.51 6.06
C PHE A 692 7.76 5.06 7.21
N VAL A 693 6.95 6.09 6.92
CA VAL A 693 6.16 6.77 7.97
C VAL A 693 5.07 5.87 8.57
N GLY A 694 4.54 4.90 7.80
CA GLY A 694 3.44 4.02 8.23
C GLY A 694 3.75 3.21 9.50
N THR A 695 4.99 2.75 9.62
CA THR A 695 5.50 2.00 10.77
C THR A 695 5.43 2.83 12.07
N PHE A 696 5.87 4.09 12.01
CA PHE A 696 5.72 5.02 13.14
C PHE A 696 4.25 5.34 13.43
N VAL A 697 3.45 5.61 12.39
CA VAL A 697 2.04 5.98 12.52
C VAL A 697 1.26 4.86 13.23
N SER A 698 1.45 3.61 12.82
CA SER A 698 0.77 2.45 13.38
C SER A 698 1.03 2.29 14.89
N VAL A 699 2.26 2.51 15.33
CA VAL A 699 2.63 2.46 16.76
C VAL A 699 2.11 3.70 17.51
N ALA A 700 2.17 4.88 16.90
CA ALA A 700 1.67 6.12 17.51
C ALA A 700 0.14 6.10 17.72
N GLU A 701 -0.61 5.53 16.78
CA GLU A 701 -2.07 5.40 16.87
C GLU A 701 -2.50 4.56 18.05
N VAL A 702 -1.83 3.43 18.30
CA VAL A 702 -2.17 2.51 19.39
C VAL A 702 -1.56 2.89 20.75
N SER A 703 -0.66 3.85 20.79
CA SER A 703 0.00 4.30 22.02
C SER A 703 -0.88 5.26 22.84
N SER A 704 -1.09 4.95 24.13
CA SER A 704 -1.75 5.91 25.06
C SER A 704 -0.84 7.05 25.49
N ARG A 705 0.46 6.83 25.43
CA ARG A 705 1.45 7.83 25.79
C ARG A 705 2.77 7.48 25.13
N PHE A 706 3.38 8.47 24.50
CA PHE A 706 4.70 8.31 23.94
C PHE A 706 5.70 8.04 25.05
N SER A 707 6.41 6.91 24.93
CA SER A 707 7.59 6.66 25.74
C SER A 707 8.72 7.63 25.35
N PRO A 708 9.79 7.74 26.14
CA PRO A 708 11.01 8.44 25.71
C PRO A 708 11.55 7.92 24.37
N LEU A 709 11.47 6.60 24.15
CA LEU A 709 11.95 5.96 22.92
C LEU A 709 11.03 6.27 21.73
N LEU A 710 9.71 6.24 21.89
CA LEU A 710 8.76 6.61 20.82
C LEU A 710 8.85 8.10 20.48
N SER A 711 9.07 8.96 21.47
CA SER A 711 9.31 10.39 21.26
C SER A 711 10.60 10.62 20.46
N PHE A 712 11.66 9.87 20.76
CA PHE A 712 12.89 9.87 19.96
C PHE A 712 12.67 9.30 18.57
N ALA A 713 11.93 8.20 18.44
CA ALA A 713 11.55 7.60 17.17
C ALA A 713 10.83 8.63 16.29
N ALA A 714 9.93 9.44 16.85
CA ALA A 714 9.28 10.52 16.13
C ALA A 714 10.29 11.52 15.52
N LEU A 715 11.29 11.95 16.29
CA LEU A 715 12.33 12.86 15.79
C LEU A 715 13.24 12.19 14.75
N SER A 716 13.62 10.93 14.98
CA SER A 716 14.46 10.16 14.07
C SER A 716 13.75 9.91 12.74
N THR A 717 12.49 9.45 12.76
CA THR A 717 11.67 9.27 11.56
C THR A 717 11.47 10.59 10.83
N ALA A 718 11.12 11.68 11.52
CA ALA A 718 11.01 13.01 10.90
C ALA A 718 12.34 13.52 10.28
N SER A 719 13.49 13.04 10.78
CA SER A 719 14.82 13.33 10.26
C SER A 719 15.21 12.47 9.06
N ASP A 720 14.51 11.36 8.82
CA ASP A 720 14.86 10.42 7.76
C ASP A 720 13.88 10.45 6.58
N ILE A 721 12.58 10.58 6.85
CA ILE A 721 11.52 10.48 5.85
C ILE A 721 11.69 11.46 4.66
N PRO A 722 11.22 11.06 3.45
CA PRO A 722 11.13 11.95 2.30
C PRO A 722 10.09 13.08 2.50
N ALA A 723 10.13 14.09 1.63
CA ALA A 723 9.32 15.31 1.83
C ALA A 723 7.80 15.10 1.65
N ASP A 724 7.40 14.18 0.77
CA ASP A 724 6.00 13.80 0.50
C ASP A 724 5.35 13.05 1.66
N GLN A 725 6.14 12.41 2.53
CA GLN A 725 5.63 11.70 3.72
C GLN A 725 5.43 12.59 4.96
N ARG A 726 5.92 13.83 4.96
CA ARG A 726 5.86 14.72 6.15
C ARG A 726 4.44 15.08 6.57
N ALA A 727 3.50 15.14 5.62
CA ALA A 727 2.10 15.44 5.95
C ALA A 727 1.46 14.33 6.80
N PHE A 728 1.76 13.06 6.50
CA PHE A 728 1.30 11.92 7.31
C PHE A 728 1.91 11.96 8.71
N MET A 729 3.22 12.23 8.81
CA MET A 729 3.91 12.40 10.09
C MET A 729 3.31 13.53 10.92
N ALA A 730 3.01 14.67 10.28
CA ALA A 730 2.44 15.83 10.95
C ALA A 730 1.04 15.55 11.50
N ARG A 731 0.20 14.85 10.72
CA ARG A 731 -1.14 14.43 11.15
C ARG A 731 -1.08 13.48 12.34
N ALA A 732 -0.23 12.46 12.28
CA ALA A 732 -0.09 11.49 13.38
C ALA A 732 0.38 12.13 14.69
N LEU A 733 1.34 13.08 14.63
CA LEU A 733 1.75 13.84 15.82
C LEU A 733 0.63 14.73 16.37
N LEU A 734 -0.15 15.37 15.48
CA LEU A 734 -1.26 16.22 15.88
C LEU A 734 -2.37 15.41 16.56
N GLU A 735 -2.74 14.27 15.99
CA GLU A 735 -3.74 13.35 16.55
C GLU A 735 -3.28 12.74 17.88
N ALA A 736 -2.00 12.38 17.99
CA ALA A 736 -1.42 11.94 19.26
C ALA A 736 -1.47 13.06 20.32
N TRP A 737 -1.19 14.31 19.95
CA TRP A 737 -1.25 15.44 20.86
C TRP A 737 -2.69 15.79 21.26
N ASP A 738 -3.63 15.71 20.32
CA ASP A 738 -5.05 15.94 20.58
C ASP A 738 -5.63 14.93 21.58
N ARG A 739 -5.16 13.68 21.53
CA ARG A 739 -5.50 12.64 22.53
C ARG A 739 -4.72 12.77 23.84
N GLY A 740 -3.72 13.67 23.91
CA GLY A 740 -2.83 13.82 25.06
C GLY A 740 -1.73 12.75 25.17
N ALA A 741 -1.47 11.98 24.12
CA ALA A 741 -0.44 10.93 24.10
C ALA A 741 0.98 11.50 24.01
N VAL A 742 1.17 12.68 23.41
CA VAL A 742 2.46 13.38 23.33
C VAL A 742 2.31 14.83 23.75
N THR A 743 3.33 15.37 24.41
CA THR A 743 3.42 16.79 24.77
C THR A 743 4.62 17.46 24.12
N ALA A 744 4.63 18.80 24.08
CA ALA A 744 5.78 19.55 23.60
C ALA A 744 7.06 19.22 24.39
N ASP A 745 6.92 19.02 25.71
CA ASP A 745 8.01 18.63 26.59
C ASP A 745 8.59 17.26 26.24
N ASP A 746 7.76 16.29 25.84
CA ASP A 746 8.23 14.96 25.47
C ASP A 746 9.09 15.03 24.20
N LEU A 747 8.69 15.85 23.22
CA LEU A 747 9.47 16.11 22.01
C LEU A 747 10.78 16.85 22.30
N VAL A 748 10.77 17.82 23.22
CA VAL A 748 12.00 18.54 23.61
C VAL A 748 12.96 17.59 24.33
N ARG A 749 12.49 16.77 25.28
CA ARG A 749 13.34 15.78 25.98
C ARG A 749 13.94 14.76 25.01
N ALA A 750 13.21 14.38 23.97
CA ALA A 750 13.69 13.46 22.95
C ALA A 750 14.89 14.02 22.15
N LEU A 751 15.06 15.35 22.08
CA LEU A 751 16.22 15.97 21.42
C LEU A 751 17.56 15.63 22.14
N ASP A 752 17.49 15.34 23.43
CA ASP A 752 18.64 15.00 24.30
C ASP A 752 18.76 13.49 24.56
N HIS A 753 18.09 12.65 23.77
CA HIS A 753 18.10 11.20 23.98
C HIS A 753 19.49 10.58 23.70
N ASP A 754 19.90 9.61 24.52
CA ASP A 754 21.23 8.95 24.45
C ASP A 754 21.54 8.28 23.10
N LEU A 755 20.51 7.96 22.32
CA LEU A 755 20.65 7.35 20.99
C LEU A 755 21.11 8.33 19.90
N ARG A 756 21.06 9.63 20.17
CA ARG A 756 21.32 10.67 19.16
C ARG A 756 22.70 10.57 18.51
N ASP A 757 23.69 10.03 19.23
CA ASP A 757 25.04 9.82 18.69
C ASP A 757 25.08 8.75 17.60
N GLY A 758 24.27 7.69 17.73
CA GLY A 758 24.15 6.62 16.73
C GLY A 758 23.09 6.91 15.65
N TRP A 759 22.10 7.75 15.97
CA TRP A 759 20.97 8.13 15.12
C TRP A 759 20.89 9.66 14.99
N PRO A 760 21.73 10.27 14.13
CA PRO A 760 21.84 11.71 14.03
C PRO A 760 20.57 12.34 13.46
N LEU A 761 20.03 13.32 14.19
CA LEU A 761 18.84 14.07 13.79
C LEU A 761 19.18 15.17 12.78
N SER A 762 18.29 15.42 11.82
CA SER A 762 18.45 16.43 10.78
C SER A 762 17.67 17.70 11.14
N PRO A 763 18.33 18.81 11.57
CA PRO A 763 17.61 20.00 12.03
C PRO A 763 16.70 20.62 10.97
N ALA A 764 17.12 20.62 9.70
CA ALA A 764 16.34 21.17 8.61
C ALA A 764 15.08 20.34 8.30
N LYS A 765 15.18 19.01 8.36
CA LYS A 765 14.03 18.13 8.15
C LYS A 765 13.07 18.17 9.34
N LEU A 766 13.60 18.16 10.58
CA LEU A 766 12.81 18.36 11.79
C LEU A 766 12.01 19.66 11.74
N ALA A 767 12.65 20.79 11.43
CA ALA A 767 11.97 22.07 11.33
C ALA A 767 10.92 22.09 10.21
N ALA A 768 11.17 21.41 9.08
CA ALA A 768 10.21 21.29 8.00
C ALA A 768 8.97 20.46 8.39
N THR A 769 9.15 19.36 9.14
CA THR A 769 8.03 18.56 9.68
C THR A 769 7.27 19.36 10.75
N CYS A 770 7.97 20.07 11.63
CA CYS A 770 7.33 20.96 12.61
C CYS A 770 6.50 22.06 11.95
N ARG A 771 6.97 22.63 10.82
CA ARG A 771 6.18 23.58 10.04
C ARG A 771 4.86 22.97 9.57
N GLN A 772 4.87 21.73 9.08
CA GLN A 772 3.64 21.03 8.67
C GLN A 772 2.69 20.81 9.85
N VAL A 773 3.21 20.42 11.03
CA VAL A 773 2.39 20.30 12.25
C VAL A 773 1.77 21.65 12.63
N ALA A 774 2.55 22.73 12.59
CA ALA A 774 2.06 24.08 12.88
C ALA A 774 0.98 24.54 11.89
N GLU A 775 1.14 24.26 10.59
CA GLU A 775 0.16 24.58 9.54
C GLU A 775 -1.17 23.83 9.73
N LEU A 776 -1.17 22.68 10.42
CA LEU A 776 -2.37 21.96 10.86
C LEU A 776 -2.94 22.47 12.20
N GLY A 777 -2.44 23.59 12.70
CA GLY A 777 -2.84 24.18 13.98
C GLY A 777 -2.11 23.59 15.19
N GLY A 778 -1.04 22.82 15.00
CA GLY A 778 -0.25 22.22 16.09
C GLY A 778 0.89 23.08 16.60
N LEU A 779 0.87 24.41 16.43
CA LEU A 779 2.04 25.24 16.72
C LEU A 779 2.47 25.16 18.19
N ALA A 780 1.52 25.07 19.13
CA ALA A 780 1.82 24.94 20.57
C ALA A 780 2.58 23.64 20.90
N LEU A 781 2.36 22.56 20.16
CA LEU A 781 3.08 21.29 20.31
C LEU A 781 4.54 21.41 19.89
N VAL A 782 4.80 22.03 18.74
CA VAL A 782 6.13 21.97 18.10
C VAL A 782 6.97 23.23 18.30
N TRP A 783 6.39 24.33 18.77
CA TRP A 783 7.13 25.57 18.99
C TRP A 783 8.31 25.41 19.98
N PRO A 784 8.15 24.76 21.15
CA PRO A 784 9.28 24.55 22.06
C PRO A 784 10.42 23.74 21.43
N LEU A 785 10.10 22.72 20.64
CA LEU A 785 11.09 21.95 19.88
C LEU A 785 11.78 22.81 18.81
N LEU A 786 11.03 23.62 18.05
CA LEU A 786 11.59 24.55 17.06
C LEU A 786 12.56 25.55 17.69
N VAL A 787 12.23 26.08 18.87
CA VAL A 787 13.11 26.97 19.64
C VAL A 787 14.39 26.25 20.06
N ALA A 788 14.28 25.04 20.62
CA ALA A 788 15.43 24.25 21.04
C ALA A 788 16.36 23.93 19.85
N VAL A 789 15.80 23.48 18.73
CA VAL A 789 16.55 23.21 17.49
C VAL A 789 17.20 24.49 16.94
N ALA A 790 16.50 25.62 16.95
CA ALA A 790 17.03 26.90 16.47
C ALA A 790 18.20 27.42 17.31
N GLU A 791 18.10 27.32 18.63
CA GLU A 791 19.18 27.70 19.55
C GLU A 791 20.39 26.78 19.40
N GLU A 792 20.18 25.46 19.29
CA GLU A 792 21.24 24.47 19.08
C GLU A 792 22.01 24.73 17.77
N VAL A 793 21.31 24.91 16.64
CA VAL A 793 21.96 25.14 15.35
C VAL A 793 22.62 26.53 15.25
N ALA A 794 22.11 27.52 15.99
CA ALA A 794 22.73 28.84 16.07
C ALA A 794 24.02 28.83 16.92
N GLY A 795 24.08 27.93 17.91
CA GLY A 795 25.24 27.71 18.78
C GLY A 795 26.35 26.85 18.18
N ALA A 796 26.06 26.14 17.08
CA ALA A 796 27.00 25.25 16.43
C ALA A 796 28.30 25.96 15.99
N GLU A 797 29.44 25.28 16.16
CA GLU A 797 30.76 25.81 15.79
C GLU A 797 30.86 26.10 14.28
N LYS A 798 30.23 25.25 13.46
CA LYS A 798 30.16 25.38 12.00
C LYS A 798 28.73 25.70 11.55
N LEU A 799 28.57 26.86 10.91
CA LEU A 799 27.29 27.27 10.32
C LEU A 799 27.05 26.52 9.01
N THR A 800 26.07 25.62 9.01
CA THR A 800 25.61 24.90 7.80
C THR A 800 24.44 25.63 7.13
N ALA A 801 24.04 25.19 5.93
CA ALA A 801 22.85 25.71 5.25
C ALA A 801 21.54 25.44 6.05
N ALA A 802 21.54 24.42 6.91
CA ALA A 802 20.40 24.09 7.76
C ALA A 802 20.05 25.24 8.73
N VAL A 803 21.06 25.95 9.26
CA VAL A 803 20.86 27.06 10.21
C VAL A 803 19.92 28.11 9.62
N GLY A 804 20.19 28.58 8.39
CA GLY A 804 19.34 29.58 7.75
C GLY A 804 17.93 29.08 7.47
N THR A 805 17.77 27.79 7.16
CA THR A 805 16.47 27.18 6.88
C THR A 805 15.61 27.10 8.14
N VAL A 806 16.18 26.65 9.26
CA VAL A 806 15.50 26.59 10.56
C VAL A 806 15.05 27.98 11.01
N LEU A 807 15.96 28.97 10.94
CA LEU A 807 15.66 30.34 11.37
C LEU A 807 14.59 31.02 10.51
N GLU A 808 14.52 30.73 9.21
CA GLU A 808 13.44 31.23 8.35
C GLU A 808 12.07 30.65 8.74
N ILE A 809 12.02 29.37 9.12
CA ILE A 809 10.78 28.74 9.60
C ILE A 809 10.33 29.37 10.93
N VAL A 810 11.25 29.55 11.87
CA VAL A 810 10.96 30.23 13.14
C VAL A 810 10.48 31.66 12.91
N LEU A 811 11.09 32.38 11.95
CA LEU A 811 10.69 33.74 11.59
C LEU A 811 9.28 33.80 11.02
N ALA A 812 8.92 32.87 10.14
CA ALA A 812 7.60 32.81 9.52
C ALA A 812 6.50 32.53 10.55
N LEU A 813 6.77 31.70 11.56
CA LEU A 813 5.79 31.32 12.60
C LEU A 813 5.73 32.31 13.78
N LEU A 814 6.73 33.18 13.93
CA LEU A 814 6.82 34.12 15.06
C LEU A 814 5.57 35.01 15.26
N PRO A 815 4.93 35.57 14.21
CA PRO A 815 3.74 36.40 14.40
C PRO A 815 2.59 35.67 15.09
N GLU A 816 2.37 34.39 14.80
CA GLU A 816 1.34 33.55 15.44
C GLU A 816 1.61 33.38 16.94
N VAL A 817 2.87 33.15 17.30
CA VAL A 817 3.31 32.97 18.69
C VAL A 817 3.17 34.28 19.49
N GLN A 818 3.52 35.40 18.87
CA GLN A 818 3.35 36.72 19.46
C GLN A 818 1.85 37.06 19.62
N ALA A 819 1.02 36.71 18.64
CA ALA A 819 -0.44 36.88 18.73
C ALA A 819 -1.05 36.04 19.86
N ALA A 820 -0.50 34.85 20.12
CA ALA A 820 -0.88 33.99 21.26
C ALA A 820 -0.37 34.52 22.62
N GLY A 821 0.42 35.60 22.65
CA GLY A 821 0.95 36.19 23.89
C GLY A 821 2.08 35.37 24.54
N VAL A 822 2.72 34.48 23.79
CA VAL A 822 3.76 33.60 24.30
C VAL A 822 5.11 34.33 24.28
N PRO A 823 5.83 34.41 25.41
CA PRO A 823 7.13 35.07 25.45
C PRO A 823 8.17 34.24 24.68
N VAL A 824 8.91 34.89 23.78
CA VAL A 824 9.95 34.25 22.96
C VAL A 824 11.33 34.74 23.38
N ALA A 825 12.22 33.81 23.75
CA ALA A 825 13.60 34.09 24.08
C ALA A 825 14.54 33.27 23.20
N LEU A 826 15.40 33.95 22.42
CA LEU A 826 16.36 33.34 21.50
C LEU A 826 17.78 33.93 21.69
N PRO A 827 18.45 33.69 22.84
CA PRO A 827 19.72 34.33 23.18
C PRO A 827 20.89 33.94 22.26
N THR A 828 20.95 32.69 21.82
CA THR A 828 22.03 32.22 20.92
C THR A 828 21.81 32.76 19.52
N VAL A 829 20.56 32.80 19.05
CA VAL A 829 20.22 33.46 17.77
C VAL A 829 20.54 34.96 17.83
N ALA A 830 20.26 35.65 18.93
CA ALA A 830 20.62 37.06 19.11
C ALA A 830 22.15 37.27 19.06
N THR A 831 22.92 36.33 19.62
CA THR A 831 24.39 36.34 19.54
C THR A 831 24.87 36.14 18.09
N LEU A 832 24.21 35.24 17.34
CA LEU A 832 24.48 35.03 15.92
C LEU A 832 24.15 36.27 15.08
N ALA A 833 23.04 36.96 15.38
CA ALA A 833 22.60 38.17 14.69
C ALA A 833 23.60 39.34 14.83
N ALA A 834 24.33 39.39 15.95
CA ALA A 834 25.37 40.40 16.20
C ALA A 834 26.66 40.19 15.37
N ARG A 835 26.84 39.01 14.77
CA ARG A 835 28.01 38.75 13.90
C ARG A 835 27.91 39.54 12.60
N LYS A 836 29.07 39.99 12.08
CA LYS A 836 29.16 40.63 10.77
C LYS A 836 29.17 39.56 9.67
N GLY A 837 28.29 39.67 8.68
CA GLY A 837 28.28 38.78 7.51
C GLY A 837 27.03 38.96 6.64
N LYS A 838 27.04 38.33 5.46
CA LYS A 838 25.91 38.31 4.51
C LYS A 838 25.37 36.89 4.27
N SER A 839 25.72 35.94 5.13
CA SER A 839 25.22 34.57 5.00
C SER A 839 23.72 34.55 5.30
N LYS A 840 23.00 33.59 4.68
CA LYS A 840 21.57 33.37 4.88
C LYS A 840 21.21 33.26 6.37
N ALA A 841 22.00 32.52 7.14
CA ALA A 841 21.83 32.34 8.58
C ALA A 841 21.93 33.65 9.38
N ILE A 842 22.94 34.50 9.09
CA ILE A 842 23.11 35.79 9.79
C ILE A 842 21.95 36.73 9.43
N ALA A 843 21.54 36.78 8.16
CA ALA A 843 20.42 37.60 7.72
C ALA A 843 19.10 37.18 8.39
N ALA A 844 18.81 35.88 8.46
CA ALA A 844 17.63 35.35 9.15
C ALA A 844 17.66 35.65 10.65
N ALA A 845 18.81 35.47 11.32
CA ALA A 845 18.98 35.80 12.75
C ALA A 845 18.75 37.30 13.04
N GLN A 846 19.24 38.17 12.16
CA GLN A 846 19.02 39.62 12.25
C GLN A 846 17.55 40.00 12.06
N ALA A 847 16.86 39.37 11.10
CA ALA A 847 15.44 39.57 10.88
C ALA A 847 14.60 39.11 12.09
N LEU A 848 14.89 37.94 12.66
CA LEU A 848 14.28 37.44 13.90
C LEU A 848 14.48 38.39 15.07
N THR A 849 15.72 38.81 15.32
CA THR A 849 16.04 39.73 16.43
C THR A 849 15.35 41.08 16.26
N LYS A 850 15.12 41.52 15.01
CA LYS A 850 14.37 42.73 14.71
C LYS A 850 12.87 42.56 14.96
N ALA A 851 12.30 41.40 14.60
CA ALA A 851 10.87 41.10 14.80
C ALA A 851 10.49 40.88 16.27
N LEU A 852 11.46 40.54 17.12
CA LEU A 852 11.29 40.40 18.58
C LEU A 852 11.36 41.73 19.35
N ARG A 853 11.68 42.85 18.68
CA ARG A 853 11.73 44.19 19.27
C ARG A 853 10.51 44.99 18.89
#